data_AF-A0A0W1SVJ1-F1
#
_entry.id   AF-A0A0W1SVJ1-F1
#
_cell.length_a   1.000
_cell.length_b   1.000
_cell.length_c   1.000
_cell.angle_alpha   90.00
_cell.angle_beta   90.00
_cell.angle_gamma   90.00
#
_symmetry.space_group_name_H-M   'P 1'
#
loop_
_entity.id
_entity.type
_entity.pdbx_description
1 polymer ?
#
loop_
_entity_poly.entity_id
_entity_poly.type
_entity_poly.pdbx_seq_one_letter_code
_entity_poly.pdbx_strand_id
1 'polypeptide(L)'
;MTDRSSVRRRTVLGALATAGLGSIAGCSSGGDDDSDDATTTIEDDFARELAIRFAPTLYFDEYEQWFPTDPRRYASDRDGETIVDGFDAFDGYHARKNETGDVAPDPTVFYNVVQYENSPLAVVQYWFYSAFDQFTTNFHWHDWEVFHVFVDTGEGDGRDVADAVPQLFVASSHSRRVPNNEFLDPDPERVPRILSELGSHSSALSVNDSPDRFQRFPSDGTFADITNSSIERIEDIAEIPIAYGLPRDEGAGLPYVVPELDGVPLYDDDRLPSVERADLVDDALTVRSFDALSSPPTNLPKRATGLVFDHGERDTDADVTYELVLAGDVEHIADFTGPQLSFEFAVPQFAEDAIASHITTTGAPWSQPRYENPAADISEPNHRLALAERYDVISEPSTVNTLFVQVTEAVMADDAPDGEGLTTQESTIESVVLLESDPEAVPTFGGIGVVQDVPAGDHRITVNGAGLAPHSEQVSVPDGGDAGDAPVAAGVDGEIPLVARESATKLEVDTDGADSDLTDLGVEDDFAGRLYDAPVTGPDAVYVHRGGAYTVEVRDTEDEVGAFRVNPDPTADSPTDSGIRIDRPNTGKASLATFLADIAEETQAHVDAVADRAGTPSGNDQDDSTGSENAVRGLARALAAVAEAAR
;
A
#
# COMPACT_ATOMS: atom_id res chain seq x y z
N MET A 1 -52.30 30.76 7.56
CA MET A 1 -51.60 30.56 8.86
C MET A 1 -51.01 29.18 8.81
N THR A 2 -49.89 29.06 8.11
CA THR A 2 -48.50 29.04 8.62
C THR A 2 -48.05 27.62 8.91
N ASP A 3 -47.73 26.99 7.77
CA ASP A 3 -46.59 26.13 7.51
C ASP A 3 -45.50 26.13 8.59
N ARG A 4 -45.13 24.93 9.07
CA ARG A 4 -43.96 24.70 9.92
C ARG A 4 -42.94 23.96 9.05
N SER A 5 -41.93 24.73 8.65
CA SER A 5 -40.78 24.32 7.85
C SER A 5 -40.01 23.15 8.49
N SER A 6 -40.03 22.00 7.82
CA SER A 6 -39.03 20.94 8.01
C SER A 6 -37.72 21.40 7.37
N VAL A 7 -36.74 21.79 8.19
CA VAL A 7 -35.37 21.98 7.72
C VAL A 7 -34.81 20.58 7.41
N ARG A 8 -34.61 20.29 6.13
CA ARG A 8 -34.05 19.01 5.66
C ARG A 8 -32.55 18.96 5.94
N ARG A 9 -32.01 17.81 6.36
CA ARG A 9 -30.57 17.52 6.58
C ARG A 9 -29.65 18.03 5.45
N ARG A 10 -30.14 18.08 4.19
CA ARG A 10 -29.43 18.66 3.03
C ARG A 10 -29.09 20.15 3.16
N THR A 11 -29.83 20.94 3.95
CA THR A 11 -29.57 22.38 4.15
C THR A 11 -28.55 22.63 5.27
N VAL A 12 -28.33 21.66 6.18
CA VAL A 12 -27.32 21.78 7.24
C VAL A 12 -25.94 21.37 6.72
N LEU A 13 -25.85 20.41 5.80
CA LEU A 13 -24.59 20.02 5.16
C LEU A 13 -24.13 20.97 4.06
N GLY A 14 -25.07 21.63 3.35
CA GLY A 14 -24.73 22.67 2.37
C GLY A 14 -24.22 23.99 2.95
N ALA A 15 -24.31 24.19 4.28
CA ALA A 15 -23.82 25.39 4.96
C ALA A 15 -22.40 25.22 5.54
N LEU A 16 -21.84 24.01 5.55
CA LEU A 16 -20.45 23.74 5.90
C LEU A 16 -19.52 23.78 4.67
N ALA A 17 -20.06 23.62 3.46
CA ALA A 17 -19.31 23.65 2.20
C ALA A 17 -18.94 25.06 1.68
N THR A 18 -19.19 26.14 2.45
CA THR A 18 -18.89 27.53 2.00
C THR A 18 -17.87 28.26 2.89
N ALA A 19 -17.23 27.57 3.82
CA ALA A 19 -16.15 28.14 4.64
C ALA A 19 -15.14 27.04 5.01
N GLY A 20 -14.22 26.76 4.08
CA GLY A 20 -13.17 25.75 4.29
C GLY A 20 -12.22 25.54 3.10
N LEU A 21 -12.07 26.50 2.18
CA LEU A 21 -10.95 26.50 1.22
C LEU A 21 -9.77 27.23 1.85
N GLY A 22 -9.14 26.54 2.81
CA GLY A 22 -7.87 26.93 3.39
C GLY A 22 -7.18 25.64 3.75
N SER A 23 -6.43 25.09 2.81
CA SER A 23 -5.45 24.04 3.05
C SER A 23 -4.51 24.57 4.13
N ILE A 24 -4.73 24.15 5.37
CA ILE A 24 -3.76 24.35 6.43
C ILE A 24 -2.70 23.31 6.15
N ALA A 25 -1.69 23.71 5.38
CA ALA A 25 -0.39 23.09 5.44
C ALA A 25 -0.02 23.00 6.93
N GLY A 26 0.17 21.78 7.43
CA GLY A 26 0.72 21.54 8.75
C GLY A 26 2.17 22.00 8.78
N CYS A 27 2.39 23.31 8.84
CA CYS A 27 3.68 23.87 9.18
C CYS A 27 3.91 23.61 10.66
N SER A 28 4.78 22.65 10.98
CA SER A 28 5.51 22.61 12.23
C SER A 28 6.32 23.90 12.37
N SER A 29 5.70 24.93 12.96
CA SER A 29 6.40 26.17 13.30
C SER A 29 7.28 25.94 14.53
N GLY A 30 8.57 25.70 14.32
CA GLY A 30 9.58 25.64 15.37
C GLY A 30 11.01 25.63 14.84
N GLY A 31 11.62 26.82 14.70
CA GLY A 31 13.08 27.00 14.58
C GLY A 31 13.60 27.39 13.19
N ASP A 32 13.94 28.66 12.98
CA ASP A 32 14.57 29.20 11.76
C ASP A 32 16.07 28.83 11.64
N ASP A 33 16.43 27.53 11.53
CA ASP A 33 17.80 27.11 11.12
C ASP A 33 17.90 25.70 10.48
N ASP A 34 16.80 24.99 10.18
CA ASP A 34 16.81 23.60 9.65
C ASP A 34 16.17 23.49 8.25
N SER A 35 16.68 24.21 7.25
CA SER A 35 16.27 24.03 5.85
C SER A 35 17.47 23.91 4.93
N ASP A 36 17.39 23.01 3.94
CA ASP A 36 18.45 22.85 2.93
C ASP A 36 18.78 24.18 2.24
N ASP A 37 20.04 24.35 1.87
CA ASP A 37 20.48 25.55 1.14
C ASP A 37 19.83 25.62 -0.24
N ALA A 38 19.75 26.83 -0.80
CA ALA A 38 19.19 27.04 -2.12
C ALA A 38 20.01 26.34 -3.22
N THR A 39 19.32 25.94 -4.30
CA THR A 39 19.96 25.41 -5.50
C THR A 39 20.03 26.47 -6.61
N THR A 40 20.97 26.29 -7.53
CA THR A 40 21.15 27.13 -8.72
C THR A 40 21.35 26.28 -9.96
N THR A 41 20.95 26.81 -11.12
CA THR A 41 21.23 26.19 -12.42
C THR A 41 22.74 26.24 -12.71
N ILE A 42 23.28 25.18 -13.32
CA ILE A 42 24.68 25.12 -13.76
C ILE A 42 24.81 25.41 -15.26
N GLU A 43 26.05 25.53 -15.77
CA GLU A 43 26.31 25.80 -17.20
C GLU A 43 25.76 24.70 -18.11
N ASP A 44 24.98 25.08 -19.13
CA ASP A 44 24.21 24.17 -19.99
C ASP A 44 25.02 23.01 -20.58
N ASP A 45 26.25 23.26 -21.05
CA ASP A 45 27.10 22.22 -21.63
C ASP A 45 27.51 21.18 -20.57
N PHE A 46 27.86 21.63 -19.37
CA PHE A 46 28.22 20.76 -18.25
C PHE A 46 27.00 20.00 -17.69
N ALA A 47 25.85 20.67 -17.61
CA ALA A 47 24.57 20.04 -17.25
C ALA A 47 24.22 18.90 -18.22
N ARG A 48 24.33 19.16 -19.52
CA ARG A 48 24.05 18.16 -20.57
C ARG A 48 25.01 16.98 -20.49
N GLU A 49 26.31 17.23 -20.27
CA GLU A 49 27.31 16.16 -20.14
C GLU A 49 27.05 15.28 -18.91
N LEU A 50 26.69 15.88 -17.76
CA LEU A 50 26.25 15.12 -16.57
C LEU A 50 25.00 14.28 -16.86
N ALA A 51 24.01 14.87 -17.54
CA ALA A 51 22.76 14.19 -17.89
C ALA A 51 22.99 13.02 -18.86
N ILE A 52 23.93 13.14 -19.80
CA ILE A 52 24.29 12.02 -20.69
C ILE A 52 25.03 10.93 -19.90
N ARG A 53 25.95 11.31 -19.01
CA ARG A 53 26.73 10.35 -18.21
C ARG A 53 25.85 9.46 -17.35
N PHE A 54 24.86 10.04 -16.68
CA PHE A 54 24.00 9.33 -15.72
C PHE A 54 22.63 8.98 -16.27
N ALA A 55 22.43 9.09 -17.59
CA ALA A 55 21.15 8.77 -18.21
C ALA A 55 20.74 7.33 -17.80
N PRO A 56 19.49 7.10 -17.37
CA PRO A 56 19.07 5.78 -16.90
C PRO A 56 18.75 4.83 -18.06
N THR A 57 18.82 3.52 -17.83
CA THR A 57 18.12 2.53 -18.68
C THR A 57 16.76 2.24 -18.04
N LEU A 58 15.67 2.26 -18.80
CA LEU A 58 14.32 2.03 -18.28
C LEU A 58 13.81 0.66 -18.72
N TYR A 59 13.30 -0.13 -17.78
CA TYR A 59 12.67 -1.42 -18.03
C TYR A 59 11.19 -1.32 -17.68
N PHE A 60 10.32 -1.72 -18.60
CA PHE A 60 8.89 -1.69 -18.41
C PHE A 60 8.32 -3.09 -18.21
N ASP A 61 7.10 -3.18 -17.68
CA ASP A 61 6.34 -4.43 -17.65
C ASP A 61 5.88 -4.83 -19.07
N GLU A 62 5.70 -6.13 -19.30
CA GLU A 62 5.21 -6.69 -20.57
C GLU A 62 3.84 -6.14 -20.97
N TYR A 63 3.02 -5.76 -20.00
CA TYR A 63 1.67 -5.22 -20.22
C TYR A 63 1.62 -3.69 -20.31
N GLU A 64 2.74 -2.97 -20.17
CA GLU A 64 2.77 -1.50 -20.21
C GLU A 64 2.28 -0.94 -21.55
N GLN A 65 1.42 0.07 -21.49
CA GLN A 65 0.82 0.72 -22.65
C GLN A 65 1.32 2.15 -22.87
N TRP A 66 1.78 2.83 -21.82
CA TRP A 66 2.10 4.25 -21.82
C TRP A 66 3.55 4.50 -21.43
N PHE A 67 4.40 4.47 -22.43
CA PHE A 67 5.82 4.76 -22.30
C PHE A 67 6.11 6.27 -22.28
N PRO A 68 7.25 6.71 -21.68
CA PRO A 68 7.66 8.11 -21.65
C PRO A 68 7.68 8.77 -23.04
N THR A 69 7.03 9.93 -23.17
CA THR A 69 6.83 10.63 -24.46
C THR A 69 6.94 12.15 -24.32
N ASP A 70 6.88 12.88 -25.43
CA ASP A 70 6.97 14.35 -25.46
C ASP A 70 5.58 15.03 -25.36
N PRO A 71 5.22 15.67 -24.22
CA PRO A 71 3.92 16.31 -24.03
C PRO A 71 3.67 17.49 -24.98
N ARG A 72 4.72 18.11 -25.55
CA ARG A 72 4.58 19.27 -26.44
C ARG A 72 3.79 18.96 -27.71
N ARG A 73 3.71 17.68 -28.08
CA ARG A 73 2.93 17.19 -29.23
C ARG A 73 1.42 17.32 -29.01
N TYR A 74 1.01 17.30 -27.75
CA TYR A 74 -0.39 17.29 -27.32
C TYR A 74 -0.81 18.64 -26.72
N ALA A 75 0.10 19.60 -26.66
CA ALA A 75 -0.16 20.91 -26.09
C ALA A 75 -1.09 21.75 -26.97
N SER A 76 -2.02 22.45 -26.32
CA SER A 76 -2.95 23.38 -26.96
C SER A 76 -3.03 24.69 -26.16
N ASP A 77 -3.40 25.79 -26.84
CA ASP A 77 -3.58 27.08 -26.18
C ASP A 77 -5.02 27.23 -25.68
N ARG A 78 -5.20 27.40 -24.37
CA ARG A 78 -6.49 27.65 -23.72
C ARG A 78 -6.42 28.91 -22.86
N ASP A 79 -7.32 29.85 -23.12
CA ASP A 79 -7.39 31.14 -22.42
C ASP A 79 -6.07 31.96 -22.39
N GLY A 80 -5.17 31.70 -23.35
CA GLY A 80 -3.88 32.38 -23.48
C GLY A 80 -2.72 31.69 -22.76
N GLU A 81 -2.96 30.51 -22.18
CA GLU A 81 -1.97 29.65 -21.56
C GLU A 81 -1.82 28.37 -22.38
N THR A 82 -0.59 27.87 -22.50
CA THR A 82 -0.31 26.58 -23.14
C THR A 82 -0.57 25.48 -22.11
N ILE A 83 -1.48 24.57 -22.41
CA ILE A 83 -1.86 23.45 -21.53
C ILE A 83 -1.71 22.13 -22.28
N VAL A 84 -1.71 21.02 -21.55
CA VAL A 84 -1.92 19.69 -22.10
C VAL A 84 -3.22 19.15 -21.50
N ASP A 85 -4.21 18.87 -22.35
CA ASP A 85 -5.50 18.29 -21.93
C ASP A 85 -5.42 16.76 -22.01
N GLY A 86 -6.04 16.08 -21.04
CA GLY A 86 -6.03 14.62 -20.91
C GLY A 86 -6.57 13.91 -22.15
N PHE A 87 -7.61 14.46 -22.79
CA PHE A 87 -8.13 13.91 -24.04
C PHE A 87 -7.12 14.06 -25.18
N ASP A 88 -6.53 15.26 -25.31
CA ASP A 88 -5.56 15.55 -26.37
C ASP A 88 -4.31 14.66 -26.24
N ALA A 89 -3.83 14.44 -25.02
CA ALA A 89 -2.68 13.58 -24.76
C ALA A 89 -2.98 12.10 -24.96
N PHE A 90 -4.06 11.59 -24.36
CA PHE A 90 -4.37 10.16 -24.39
C PHE A 90 -4.81 9.69 -25.78
N ASP A 91 -5.72 10.42 -26.44
CA ASP A 91 -6.10 10.12 -27.83
C ASP A 91 -4.92 10.34 -28.78
N GLY A 92 -4.18 11.44 -28.58
CA GLY A 92 -3.04 11.79 -29.42
C GLY A 92 -1.92 10.75 -29.37
N TYR A 93 -1.65 10.18 -28.19
CA TYR A 93 -0.68 9.09 -28.00
C TYR A 93 -1.06 7.87 -28.84
N HIS A 94 -2.30 7.39 -28.71
CA HIS A 94 -2.78 6.20 -29.43
C HIS A 94 -2.99 6.46 -30.92
N ALA A 95 -3.42 7.66 -31.31
CA ALA A 95 -3.46 8.08 -32.71
C ALA A 95 -2.06 7.97 -33.34
N ARG A 96 -1.03 8.44 -32.64
CA ARG A 96 0.36 8.39 -33.10
C ARG A 96 0.87 6.95 -33.20
N LYS A 97 0.62 6.13 -32.17
CA LYS A 97 0.91 4.69 -32.13
C LYS A 97 0.32 3.98 -33.36
N ASN A 98 -0.95 4.26 -33.66
CA ASN A 98 -1.67 3.72 -34.82
C ASN A 98 -1.13 4.22 -36.16
N GLU A 99 -0.73 5.49 -36.24
CA GLU A 99 -0.20 6.10 -37.46
C GLU A 99 1.21 5.60 -37.82
N THR A 100 2.10 5.43 -36.83
CA THR A 100 3.48 4.98 -37.07
C THR A 100 3.64 3.47 -37.05
N GLY A 101 2.81 2.78 -36.25
CA GLY A 101 2.98 1.37 -35.92
C GLY A 101 4.07 1.11 -34.88
N ASP A 102 4.62 2.16 -34.26
CA ASP A 102 5.58 2.03 -33.16
C ASP A 102 4.83 1.72 -31.87
N VAL A 103 5.38 0.85 -31.03
CA VAL A 103 4.77 0.50 -29.73
C VAL A 103 4.88 1.68 -28.74
N ALA A 104 5.91 2.50 -28.87
CA ALA A 104 6.18 3.67 -28.05
C ALA A 104 6.43 4.91 -28.95
N PRO A 105 5.44 5.80 -29.10
CA PRO A 105 5.57 7.00 -29.93
C PRO A 105 6.40 8.09 -29.25
N ASP A 106 7.32 8.67 -30.04
CA ASP A 106 8.18 9.81 -29.67
C ASP A 106 8.88 9.68 -28.28
N PRO A 107 9.64 8.59 -28.02
CA PRO A 107 10.21 8.30 -26.70
C PRO A 107 11.13 9.40 -26.18
N THR A 108 10.79 10.00 -25.03
CA THR A 108 11.48 11.19 -24.52
C THR A 108 11.66 11.14 -23.00
N VAL A 109 12.83 11.55 -22.53
CA VAL A 109 13.16 11.77 -21.12
C VAL A 109 13.62 13.20 -20.94
N PHE A 110 13.06 13.91 -19.96
CA PHE A 110 13.43 15.28 -19.67
C PHE A 110 14.48 15.32 -18.57
N TYR A 111 15.47 16.21 -18.65
CA TYR A 111 16.45 16.38 -17.58
C TYR A 111 16.53 17.82 -17.08
N ASN A 112 16.77 17.98 -15.79
CA ASN A 112 17.11 19.24 -15.14
C ASN A 112 18.35 19.02 -14.27
N VAL A 113 19.26 20.00 -14.21
CA VAL A 113 20.46 19.89 -13.36
C VAL A 113 20.60 21.14 -12.51
N VAL A 114 20.61 20.92 -11.20
CA VAL A 114 20.75 21.97 -10.19
C VAL A 114 21.94 21.68 -9.29
N GLN A 115 22.51 22.71 -8.69
CA GLN A 115 23.61 22.60 -7.74
C GLN A 115 23.33 23.42 -6.50
N TYR A 116 23.56 22.82 -5.32
CA TYR A 116 23.44 23.52 -4.05
C TYR A 116 24.49 24.65 -3.96
N GLU A 117 24.04 25.83 -3.56
CA GLU A 117 24.92 26.99 -3.42
C GLU A 117 26.09 26.70 -2.48
N ASN A 118 27.29 27.12 -2.86
CA ASN A 118 28.51 26.93 -2.07
C ASN A 118 28.91 25.47 -1.80
N SER A 119 28.34 24.50 -2.52
CA SER A 119 28.65 23.07 -2.39
C SER A 119 29.04 22.45 -3.74
N PRO A 120 29.91 21.42 -3.78
CA PRO A 120 30.15 20.64 -4.99
C PRO A 120 28.98 19.71 -5.34
N LEU A 121 28.00 19.53 -4.45
CA LEU A 121 26.85 18.65 -4.62
C LEU A 121 25.87 19.20 -5.68
N ALA A 122 25.80 18.51 -6.81
CA ALA A 122 24.81 18.73 -7.86
C ALA A 122 23.78 17.60 -7.87
N VAL A 123 22.62 17.84 -8.47
CA VAL A 123 21.58 16.83 -8.67
C VAL A 123 21.15 16.85 -10.13
N VAL A 124 21.24 15.70 -10.77
CA VAL A 124 20.66 15.45 -12.09
C VAL A 124 19.29 14.83 -11.87
N GLN A 125 18.24 15.51 -12.34
CA GLN A 125 16.86 15.05 -12.29
C GLN A 125 16.48 14.51 -13.67
N TYR A 126 15.89 13.32 -13.74
CA TYR A 126 15.29 12.77 -14.95
C TYR A 126 13.79 12.64 -14.74
N TRP A 127 13.01 13.32 -15.58
CA TRP A 127 11.55 13.37 -15.53
C TRP A 127 10.95 12.58 -16.70
N PHE A 128 10.00 11.70 -16.38
CA PHE A 128 9.34 10.80 -17.32
C PHE A 128 7.87 11.18 -17.44
N TYR A 129 7.44 11.61 -18.63
CA TYR A 129 6.03 11.93 -18.88
C TYR A 129 5.31 10.79 -19.58
N SER A 130 4.27 10.24 -18.95
CA SER A 130 3.33 9.31 -19.57
C SER A 130 2.00 9.99 -19.85
N ALA A 131 1.34 9.62 -20.94
CA ALA A 131 0.07 10.24 -21.33
C ALA A 131 -1.09 9.87 -20.38
N PHE A 132 -0.99 8.73 -19.71
CA PHE A 132 -2.03 8.16 -18.86
C PHE A 132 -1.43 7.22 -17.82
N ASP A 133 -2.03 7.18 -16.63
CA ASP A 133 -1.75 6.23 -15.54
C ASP A 133 -3.00 5.36 -15.34
N GLN A 134 -2.82 4.04 -15.39
CA GLN A 134 -3.86 3.07 -15.02
C GLN A 134 -3.31 2.12 -13.96
N PHE A 135 -2.97 2.63 -12.78
CA PHE A 135 -2.70 1.81 -11.62
C PHE A 135 -3.97 1.27 -10.96
N THR A 136 -3.82 0.26 -10.10
CA THR A 136 -4.91 -0.60 -9.58
C THR A 136 -6.20 0.13 -9.22
N THR A 137 -6.13 1.16 -8.37
CA THR A 137 -7.23 2.06 -8.01
C THR A 137 -6.83 3.54 -8.06
N ASN A 138 -5.64 3.84 -8.56
CA ASN A 138 -5.12 5.18 -8.82
C ASN A 138 -4.98 5.26 -10.35
N PHE A 139 -5.81 6.04 -11.01
CA PHE A 139 -5.78 6.12 -12.47
C PHE A 139 -6.16 7.52 -12.90
N HIS A 140 -5.33 8.15 -13.71
CA HIS A 140 -5.51 9.54 -14.06
C HIS A 140 -4.89 9.88 -15.40
N TRP A 141 -5.33 11.02 -15.92
CA TRP A 141 -4.69 11.66 -17.05
C TRP A 141 -3.31 12.15 -16.65
N HIS A 142 -2.35 11.93 -17.54
CA HIS A 142 -0.96 12.34 -17.38
C HIS A 142 -0.28 11.68 -16.21
N ASP A 143 1.03 11.49 -16.33
CA ASP A 143 1.84 11.10 -15.20
C ASP A 143 3.26 11.62 -15.35
N TRP A 144 3.88 11.95 -14.21
CA TRP A 144 5.21 12.53 -14.14
C TRP A 144 6.02 11.89 -13.02
N GLU A 145 6.90 10.97 -13.42
CA GLU A 145 7.82 10.30 -12.53
C GLU A 145 9.21 10.94 -12.57
N VAL A 146 9.97 10.80 -11.47
CA VAL A 146 11.31 11.39 -11.37
C VAL A 146 12.34 10.45 -10.77
N PHE A 147 13.54 10.50 -11.35
CA PHE A 147 14.74 9.87 -10.84
C PHE A 147 15.82 10.94 -10.57
N HIS A 148 16.32 10.98 -9.33
CA HIS A 148 17.38 11.89 -8.91
C HIS A 148 18.72 11.16 -8.78
N VAL A 149 19.77 11.78 -9.32
CA VAL A 149 21.16 11.39 -9.10
C VAL A 149 21.87 12.53 -8.40
N PHE A 150 22.16 12.35 -7.11
CA PHE A 150 23.02 13.26 -6.35
C PHE A 150 24.48 12.97 -6.71
N VAL A 151 25.23 13.99 -7.10
CA VAL A 151 26.58 13.87 -7.67
C VAL A 151 27.51 14.85 -6.98
N ASP A 152 28.63 14.34 -6.49
CA ASP A 152 29.77 15.18 -6.15
C ASP A 152 30.51 15.56 -7.44
N THR A 153 30.53 16.85 -7.76
CA THR A 153 31.20 17.37 -8.97
C THR A 153 32.65 17.80 -8.73
N GLY A 154 33.16 17.63 -7.51
CA GLY A 154 34.48 18.09 -7.09
C GLY A 154 34.56 19.61 -6.87
N GLU A 155 35.61 20.05 -6.17
CA GLU A 155 35.84 21.48 -5.89
C GLU A 155 36.66 22.18 -6.99
N GLY A 156 36.27 23.43 -7.34
CA GLY A 156 37.10 24.39 -8.07
C GLY A 156 36.74 24.68 -9.52
N ASP A 157 37.37 25.71 -10.10
CA ASP A 157 37.20 26.16 -11.49
C ASP A 157 37.95 25.23 -12.47
N GLY A 158 37.38 24.06 -12.76
CA GLY A 158 37.97 23.09 -13.69
C GLY A 158 37.35 21.69 -13.67
N ARG A 159 36.07 21.60 -13.31
CA ARG A 159 35.33 20.34 -13.15
C ARG A 159 35.24 19.61 -14.48
N ASP A 160 35.62 18.34 -14.47
CA ASP A 160 35.45 17.41 -15.60
C ASP A 160 34.29 16.47 -15.24
N VAL A 161 33.36 16.27 -16.16
CA VAL A 161 32.26 15.33 -15.95
C VAL A 161 32.79 13.92 -15.68
N ALA A 162 33.99 13.55 -16.14
CA ALA A 162 34.62 12.26 -15.83
C ALA A 162 34.95 12.07 -14.33
N ASP A 163 35.18 13.16 -13.59
CA ASP A 163 35.51 13.10 -12.15
C ASP A 163 34.26 13.11 -11.26
N ALA A 164 33.07 13.26 -11.84
CA ALA A 164 31.80 13.28 -11.12
C ALA A 164 31.52 11.92 -10.44
N VAL A 165 31.21 11.93 -9.14
CA VAL A 165 30.97 10.72 -8.34
C VAL A 165 29.53 10.71 -7.82
N PRO A 166 28.68 9.75 -8.22
CA PRO A 166 27.33 9.67 -7.69
C PRO A 166 27.38 9.30 -6.19
N GLN A 167 26.60 10.02 -5.38
CA GLN A 167 26.52 9.88 -3.92
C GLN A 167 25.26 9.14 -3.50
N LEU A 168 24.14 9.38 -4.19
CA LEU A 168 22.85 8.82 -3.86
C LEU A 168 21.97 8.77 -5.13
N PHE A 169 21.32 7.63 -5.33
CA PHE A 169 20.22 7.47 -6.27
C PHE A 169 18.91 7.52 -5.50
N VAL A 170 17.94 8.30 -5.98
CA VAL A 170 16.57 8.36 -5.42
C VAL A 170 15.56 8.23 -6.56
N ALA A 171 14.84 7.12 -6.61
CA ALA A 171 13.75 6.91 -7.55
C ALA A 171 12.41 7.18 -6.84
N SER A 172 11.64 8.13 -7.38
CA SER A 172 10.40 8.58 -6.78
C SER A 172 9.31 7.52 -6.82
N SER A 173 8.43 7.58 -5.84
CA SER A 173 7.55 6.47 -5.51
C SER A 173 6.19 6.95 -4.96
N HIS A 174 5.55 7.91 -5.65
CA HIS A 174 4.14 8.37 -5.53
C HIS A 174 3.58 8.82 -4.16
N SER A 175 4.19 8.47 -3.03
CA SER A 175 3.76 8.83 -1.68
C SER A 175 4.96 9.32 -0.87
N ARG A 176 4.73 10.33 -0.03
CA ARG A 176 5.72 10.79 0.96
C ARG A 176 5.66 9.98 2.26
N ARG A 177 4.66 9.10 2.40
CA ARG A 177 4.46 8.26 3.59
C ARG A 177 5.22 6.96 3.55
N VAL A 178 5.87 6.67 2.44
CA VAL A 178 6.68 5.48 2.28
C VAL A 178 8.00 5.91 1.69
N PRO A 179 9.13 5.33 2.12
CA PRO A 179 10.42 5.65 1.55
C PRO A 179 10.46 5.44 0.04
N ASN A 180 11.04 6.41 -0.67
CA ASN A 180 11.50 6.24 -2.03
C ASN A 180 12.50 5.07 -2.13
N ASN A 181 12.68 4.56 -3.35
CA ASN A 181 13.72 3.59 -3.63
C ASN A 181 15.08 4.30 -3.67
N GLU A 182 15.93 4.04 -2.68
CA GLU A 182 17.17 4.79 -2.51
C GLU A 182 18.41 3.90 -2.45
N PHE A 183 19.50 4.34 -3.07
CA PHE A 183 20.78 3.63 -3.04
C PHE A 183 21.94 4.60 -2.81
N LEU A 184 22.54 4.49 -1.63
CA LEU A 184 23.68 5.30 -1.19
C LEU A 184 24.99 4.72 -1.74
N ASP A 185 25.91 5.60 -2.14
CA ASP A 185 27.24 5.24 -2.66
C ASP A 185 27.24 4.27 -3.85
N PRO A 186 26.46 4.56 -4.93
CA PRO A 186 26.48 3.73 -6.13
C PRO A 186 27.86 3.68 -6.81
N ASP A 187 28.15 2.56 -7.47
CA ASP A 187 29.38 2.41 -8.26
C ASP A 187 29.43 3.47 -9.40
N PRO A 188 30.45 4.34 -9.47
CA PRO A 188 30.53 5.42 -10.46
C PRO A 188 30.57 4.96 -11.93
N GLU A 189 30.92 3.69 -12.17
CA GLU A 189 30.94 3.08 -13.51
C GLU A 189 29.62 2.40 -13.86
N ARG A 190 28.70 2.28 -12.89
CA ARG A 190 27.41 1.61 -13.09
C ARG A 190 26.37 2.59 -13.58
N VAL A 191 25.77 2.24 -14.71
CA VAL A 191 24.63 2.95 -15.29
C VAL A 191 23.41 2.75 -14.39
N PRO A 192 22.67 3.82 -14.03
CA PRO A 192 21.41 3.68 -13.31
C PRO A 192 20.39 2.91 -14.14
N ARG A 193 19.65 1.99 -13.51
CA ARG A 193 18.54 1.30 -14.18
C ARG A 193 17.28 1.47 -13.34
N ILE A 194 16.19 1.77 -14.03
CA ILE A 194 14.87 1.99 -13.44
C ILE A 194 13.95 0.88 -13.94
N LEU A 195 13.26 0.24 -13.01
CA LEU A 195 12.17 -0.68 -13.28
C LEU A 195 10.88 0.09 -13.04
N SER A 196 10.13 0.33 -14.11
CA SER A 196 8.88 1.08 -14.06
C SER A 196 7.72 0.09 -13.83
N GLU A 197 6.92 0.37 -12.81
CA GLU A 197 5.77 -0.47 -12.45
C GLU A 197 4.60 -0.29 -13.43
N LEU A 198 3.89 -1.38 -13.71
CA LEU A 198 2.78 -1.39 -14.66
C LEU A 198 1.69 -0.38 -14.27
N GLY A 199 1.46 0.57 -15.16
CA GLY A 199 0.36 1.53 -15.06
C GLY A 199 0.60 2.69 -14.10
N SER A 200 1.31 2.49 -12.98
CA SER A 200 1.71 3.61 -12.10
C SER A 200 2.98 4.29 -12.54
N HIS A 201 3.83 3.60 -13.31
CA HIS A 201 5.18 4.05 -13.65
C HIS A 201 6.14 4.28 -12.46
N SER A 202 5.70 4.01 -11.23
CA SER A 202 6.49 4.12 -10.01
C SER A 202 7.83 3.44 -10.20
N SER A 203 8.90 4.15 -9.81
CA SER A 203 10.25 3.76 -10.21
C SER A 203 10.94 2.98 -9.10
N ALA A 204 11.30 1.72 -9.39
CA ALA A 204 12.22 0.93 -8.58
C ALA A 204 13.64 0.98 -9.17
N LEU A 205 14.66 0.85 -8.32
CA LEU A 205 16.06 0.81 -8.75
C LEU A 205 16.47 -0.63 -9.11
N SER A 206 17.31 -0.80 -10.13
CA SER A 206 18.09 -2.02 -10.33
C SER A 206 19.55 -1.67 -10.47
N VAL A 207 20.32 -1.88 -9.41
CA VAL A 207 21.74 -1.52 -9.33
C VAL A 207 22.65 -2.72 -9.10
N ASN A 208 22.14 -3.92 -8.86
CA ASN A 208 22.93 -5.14 -8.70
C ASN A 208 23.31 -5.78 -10.06
N ASP A 209 23.66 -7.06 -10.10
CA ASP A 209 24.08 -7.73 -11.34
C ASP A 209 22.91 -8.33 -12.16
N SER A 210 21.66 -8.21 -11.67
CA SER A 210 20.42 -8.65 -12.32
C SER A 210 19.68 -7.44 -12.92
N PRO A 211 19.97 -7.05 -14.18
CA PRO A 211 19.55 -5.76 -14.76
C PRO A 211 18.04 -5.55 -14.86
N ASP A 212 17.32 -6.64 -15.02
CA ASP A 212 15.89 -6.66 -15.23
C ASP A 212 15.17 -7.23 -13.99
N ARG A 213 15.79 -7.19 -12.81
CA ARG A 213 15.12 -7.57 -11.58
C ARG A 213 15.37 -6.60 -10.45
N PHE A 214 14.37 -6.51 -9.58
CA PHE A 214 14.53 -5.91 -8.27
C PHE A 214 14.82 -6.98 -7.23
N GLN A 215 15.69 -6.64 -6.30
CA GLN A 215 16.08 -7.50 -5.21
C GLN A 215 16.30 -6.67 -3.95
N ARG A 216 15.36 -6.77 -3.01
CA ARG A 216 15.38 -6.07 -1.71
C ARG A 216 16.45 -6.61 -0.77
N PHE A 217 16.77 -7.90 -0.87
CA PHE A 217 17.72 -8.58 0.02
C PHE A 217 18.96 -9.04 -0.71
N PRO A 218 20.15 -8.95 -0.11
CA PRO A 218 21.32 -9.66 -0.64
C PRO A 218 21.01 -11.16 -0.76
N SER A 219 21.20 -11.72 -1.95
CA SER A 219 20.90 -13.12 -2.27
C SER A 219 21.82 -13.56 -3.42
N ASP A 220 22.11 -14.86 -3.53
CA ASP A 220 22.91 -15.44 -4.63
C ASP A 220 24.26 -14.77 -4.93
N GLY A 221 24.85 -14.10 -3.93
CA GLY A 221 26.14 -13.40 -4.05
C GLY A 221 26.05 -12.00 -4.66
N THR A 222 24.85 -11.49 -4.92
CA THR A 222 24.59 -10.08 -5.27
C THR A 222 24.19 -9.28 -4.02
N PHE A 223 24.32 -7.95 -4.10
CA PHE A 223 23.82 -7.03 -3.10
C PHE A 223 22.38 -6.56 -3.44
N ALA A 224 21.70 -5.94 -2.48
CA ALA A 224 20.35 -5.43 -2.67
C ALA A 224 20.32 -4.22 -3.62
N ASP A 225 19.19 -3.98 -4.27
CA ASP A 225 19.00 -2.83 -5.18
C ASP A 225 18.69 -1.52 -4.45
N ILE A 226 18.51 -1.58 -3.13
CA ILE A 226 18.31 -0.44 -2.23
C ILE A 226 19.23 -0.57 -1.02
N THR A 227 19.57 0.55 -0.41
CA THR A 227 20.32 0.61 0.86
C THR A 227 19.51 1.19 2.01
N ASN A 228 18.20 1.35 1.82
CA ASN A 228 17.28 1.79 2.86
C ASN A 228 17.44 0.95 4.13
N SER A 229 17.18 1.56 5.28
CA SER A 229 17.32 0.89 6.56
C SER A 229 16.33 -0.27 6.71
N SER A 230 16.78 -1.36 7.33
CA SER A 230 15.97 -2.53 7.63
C SER A 230 15.27 -2.40 8.98
N ILE A 231 14.08 -2.98 9.10
CA ILE A 231 13.40 -3.13 10.39
C ILE A 231 14.03 -4.31 11.15
N GLU A 232 14.86 -4.04 12.16
CA GLU A 232 15.66 -5.06 12.87
C GLU A 232 15.01 -5.68 14.14
N ARG A 233 13.71 -5.50 14.41
CA ARG A 233 13.22 -5.57 15.81
C ARG A 233 11.98 -6.40 16.14
N ILE A 234 11.34 -7.07 15.20
CA ILE A 234 10.30 -8.05 15.55
C ILE A 234 10.96 -9.42 15.42
N GLU A 235 11.00 -10.18 16.53
CA GLU A 235 11.77 -11.42 16.69
C GLU A 235 11.44 -12.48 15.62
N ASP A 236 10.29 -12.35 14.95
CA ASP A 236 9.76 -13.22 13.90
C ASP A 236 9.73 -12.59 12.49
N ILE A 237 10.11 -11.31 12.33
CA ILE A 237 10.12 -10.62 11.03
C ILE A 237 11.54 -10.53 10.52
N ALA A 238 11.74 -10.89 9.24
CA ALA A 238 13.03 -10.74 8.59
C ALA A 238 13.53 -9.28 8.68
N GLU A 239 14.84 -9.04 8.55
CA GLU A 239 15.41 -7.70 8.49
C GLU A 239 15.04 -7.05 7.14
N ILE A 240 13.83 -6.52 6.97
CA ILE A 240 13.29 -6.06 5.68
C ILE A 240 13.61 -4.58 5.44
N PRO A 241 14.42 -4.22 4.42
CA PRO A 241 14.59 -2.85 3.97
C PRO A 241 13.26 -2.21 3.56
N ILE A 242 12.99 -1.01 4.07
CA ILE A 242 11.76 -0.28 3.77
C ILE A 242 11.91 0.44 2.43
N ALA A 243 11.08 0.09 1.45
CA ALA A 243 10.99 0.80 0.18
C ALA A 243 9.56 0.73 -0.36
N TYR A 244 9.13 1.83 -0.97
CA TYR A 244 7.90 1.91 -1.73
C TYR A 244 8.02 1.20 -3.06
N GLY A 245 6.86 0.81 -3.55
CA GLY A 245 6.69 0.24 -4.85
C GLY A 245 6.48 -1.25 -4.70
N LEU A 246 5.88 -1.78 -5.73
CA LEU A 246 5.64 -3.19 -5.90
C LEU A 246 6.61 -3.62 -6.99
N PRO A 247 7.93 -3.68 -6.75
CA PRO A 247 8.85 -4.03 -7.82
C PRO A 247 8.33 -5.28 -8.50
N ARG A 248 8.26 -5.27 -9.83
CA ARG A 248 7.60 -6.34 -10.60
C ARG A 248 7.92 -7.77 -10.14
N ASP A 249 9.13 -7.98 -9.62
CA ASP A 249 9.68 -9.25 -9.14
C ASP A 249 9.34 -9.60 -7.69
N GLU A 250 8.90 -8.64 -6.90
CA GLU A 250 8.52 -8.76 -5.49
C GLU A 250 7.05 -8.40 -5.34
N GLY A 251 6.17 -9.39 -5.32
CA GLY A 251 4.80 -9.08 -4.96
C GLY A 251 3.80 -10.19 -5.18
N ALA A 252 2.75 -10.04 -4.39
CA ALA A 252 1.49 -10.71 -4.55
C ALA A 252 0.70 -10.09 -5.74
N GLY A 253 -0.34 -10.76 -6.22
CA GLY A 253 -1.08 -10.28 -7.41
C GLY A 253 -1.80 -8.94 -7.17
N LEU A 254 -1.80 -8.07 -8.18
CA LEU A 254 -2.50 -6.79 -8.16
C LEU A 254 -3.58 -6.75 -9.25
N PRO A 255 -4.87 -6.74 -8.89
CA PRO A 255 -5.94 -6.54 -9.86
C PRO A 255 -6.09 -5.06 -10.21
N TYR A 256 -6.29 -4.79 -11.50
CA TYR A 256 -6.52 -3.45 -12.03
C TYR A 256 -8.00 -3.19 -12.25
N VAL A 257 -8.43 -1.93 -12.25
CA VAL A 257 -9.79 -1.57 -12.66
C VAL A 257 -9.79 -0.88 -14.02
N VAL A 258 -10.91 -0.95 -14.73
CA VAL A 258 -11.11 -0.20 -15.97
C VAL A 258 -11.65 1.19 -15.63
N PRO A 259 -10.96 2.28 -16.01
CA PRO A 259 -11.45 3.63 -15.79
C PRO A 259 -12.73 3.92 -16.57
N GLU A 260 -13.60 4.71 -15.96
CA GLU A 260 -14.85 5.20 -16.52
C GLU A 260 -14.87 6.73 -16.49
N LEU A 261 -15.62 7.32 -17.42
CA LEU A 261 -15.99 8.72 -17.39
C LEU A 261 -17.49 8.87 -17.70
N ASP A 262 -18.20 9.67 -16.90
CA ASP A 262 -19.61 10.04 -17.13
C ASP A 262 -20.58 8.84 -17.31
N GLY A 263 -20.34 7.68 -16.71
CA GLY A 263 -21.23 6.52 -16.85
C GLY A 263 -20.77 5.45 -17.84
N VAL A 264 -19.64 5.64 -18.55
CA VAL A 264 -19.17 4.76 -19.61
C VAL A 264 -17.67 4.46 -19.50
N PRO A 265 -17.21 3.23 -19.85
CA PRO A 265 -15.79 2.92 -19.93
C PRO A 265 -15.04 3.92 -20.80
N LEU A 266 -13.81 4.26 -20.40
CA LEU A 266 -13.06 5.34 -21.04
C LEU A 266 -12.90 5.18 -22.56
N TYR A 267 -12.67 3.95 -23.04
CA TYR A 267 -12.55 3.63 -24.47
C TYR A 267 -13.85 3.75 -25.28
N ASP A 268 -15.00 3.95 -24.63
CA ASP A 268 -16.29 4.17 -25.30
C ASP A 268 -16.64 5.68 -25.39
N ASP A 269 -15.83 6.60 -24.86
CA ASP A 269 -16.06 8.04 -24.95
C ASP A 269 -15.80 8.57 -26.38
N ASP A 270 -16.78 9.28 -26.95
CA ASP A 270 -16.72 9.83 -28.31
C ASP A 270 -15.53 10.79 -28.55
N ARG A 271 -14.90 11.33 -27.50
CA ARG A 271 -13.71 12.20 -27.57
C ARG A 271 -12.40 11.43 -27.73
N LEU A 272 -12.40 10.11 -27.57
CA LEU A 272 -11.22 9.24 -27.65
C LEU A 272 -11.31 8.27 -28.85
N PRO A 273 -11.49 8.75 -30.10
CA PRO A 273 -11.73 7.89 -31.26
C PRO A 273 -10.56 6.97 -31.64
N SER A 274 -9.37 7.21 -31.12
CA SER A 274 -8.15 6.43 -31.40
C SER A 274 -7.87 5.39 -30.33
N VAL A 275 -8.68 5.32 -29.27
CA VAL A 275 -8.50 4.44 -28.11
C VAL A 275 -9.50 3.29 -28.20
N GLU A 276 -9.00 2.07 -28.14
CA GLU A 276 -9.79 0.84 -28.05
C GLU A 276 -9.61 0.17 -26.68
N ARG A 277 -10.45 -0.83 -26.35
CA ARG A 277 -10.27 -1.62 -25.11
C ARG A 277 -8.87 -2.23 -24.98
N ALA A 278 -8.26 -2.62 -26.11
CA ALA A 278 -6.94 -3.24 -26.14
C ALA A 278 -5.79 -2.25 -25.84
N ASP A 279 -6.09 -0.94 -25.81
CA ASP A 279 -5.13 0.11 -25.51
C ASP A 279 -5.07 0.48 -24.02
N LEU A 280 -5.89 -0.18 -23.20
CA LEU A 280 -5.84 -0.17 -21.73
C LEU A 280 -5.16 -1.45 -21.21
N VAL A 281 -4.88 -1.50 -19.90
CA VAL A 281 -4.33 -2.71 -19.23
C VAL A 281 -5.14 -3.96 -19.56
N ASP A 282 -4.44 -5.06 -19.84
CA ASP A 282 -5.01 -6.30 -20.40
C ASP A 282 -6.16 -6.87 -19.54
N ASP A 283 -7.18 -7.43 -20.22
CA ASP A 283 -8.36 -8.02 -19.56
C ASP A 283 -8.01 -9.10 -18.53
N ALA A 284 -6.88 -9.81 -18.69
CA ALA A 284 -6.41 -10.82 -17.75
C ALA A 284 -5.97 -10.25 -16.39
N LEU A 285 -5.66 -8.95 -16.33
CA LEU A 285 -5.25 -8.25 -15.11
C LEU A 285 -6.38 -7.38 -14.52
N THR A 286 -7.44 -7.11 -15.30
CA THR A 286 -8.53 -6.22 -14.87
C THR A 286 -9.71 -6.93 -14.20
N VAL A 287 -10.31 -6.27 -13.21
CA VAL A 287 -11.54 -6.65 -12.54
C VAL A 287 -12.63 -5.64 -12.87
N ARG A 288 -13.80 -6.15 -13.28
CA ARG A 288 -14.92 -5.34 -13.81
C ARG A 288 -16.15 -5.30 -12.91
N SER A 289 -16.16 -6.05 -11.81
CA SER A 289 -17.27 -6.01 -10.86
C SER A 289 -16.82 -6.35 -9.44
N PHE A 290 -17.51 -5.78 -8.46
CA PHE A 290 -17.28 -6.09 -7.06
C PHE A 290 -17.61 -7.54 -6.70
N ASP A 291 -18.57 -8.17 -7.41
CA ASP A 291 -18.91 -9.59 -7.23
C ASP A 291 -17.73 -10.52 -7.59
N ALA A 292 -16.88 -10.11 -8.54
CA ALA A 292 -15.66 -10.84 -8.90
C ALA A 292 -14.59 -10.79 -7.80
N LEU A 293 -14.73 -9.88 -6.82
CA LEU A 293 -13.91 -9.78 -5.61
C LEU A 293 -14.66 -10.38 -4.41
N SER A 294 -15.33 -11.52 -4.61
CA SER A 294 -15.86 -12.32 -3.48
C SER A 294 -14.76 -13.14 -2.79
N SER A 295 -13.65 -13.38 -3.49
CA SER A 295 -12.41 -13.98 -2.98
C SER A 295 -11.20 -13.36 -3.68
N PRO A 296 -10.00 -13.49 -3.10
CA PRO A 296 -8.75 -13.05 -3.74
C PRO A 296 -8.58 -13.62 -5.16
N PRO A 297 -8.27 -12.79 -6.17
CA PRO A 297 -7.95 -13.29 -7.51
C PRO A 297 -6.71 -14.20 -7.52
N THR A 298 -6.87 -15.44 -7.98
CA THR A 298 -5.79 -16.46 -7.96
C THR A 298 -5.11 -16.70 -9.31
N ASN A 299 -5.66 -16.16 -10.40
CA ASN A 299 -5.22 -16.45 -11.77
C ASN A 299 -4.67 -15.22 -12.51
N LEU A 300 -4.20 -14.20 -11.77
CA LEU A 300 -3.56 -13.04 -12.37
C LEU A 300 -2.20 -13.45 -12.98
N PRO A 301 -1.89 -13.01 -14.22
CA PRO A 301 -0.56 -13.18 -14.78
C PRO A 301 0.53 -12.64 -13.85
N LYS A 302 1.68 -13.30 -13.81
CA LYS A 302 2.86 -12.74 -13.15
C LYS A 302 3.42 -11.63 -14.03
N ARG A 303 3.90 -10.57 -13.39
CA ARG A 303 4.61 -9.46 -14.02
C ARG A 303 5.93 -9.95 -14.65
N ALA A 304 6.28 -9.37 -15.79
CA ALA A 304 7.43 -9.80 -16.59
C ALA A 304 8.04 -8.62 -17.35
N THR A 305 9.31 -8.73 -17.73
CA THR A 305 10.00 -7.67 -18.49
C THR A 305 9.45 -7.52 -19.90
N GLY A 306 8.95 -6.33 -20.21
CA GLY A 306 8.57 -5.89 -21.55
C GLY A 306 9.70 -5.16 -22.26
N LEU A 307 9.41 -3.96 -22.78
CA LEU A 307 10.37 -3.16 -23.53
C LEU A 307 11.48 -2.58 -22.63
N VAL A 308 12.68 -2.48 -23.19
CA VAL A 308 13.83 -1.80 -22.58
C VAL A 308 14.20 -0.55 -23.37
N PHE A 309 14.30 0.57 -22.67
CA PHE A 309 14.59 1.88 -23.24
C PHE A 309 15.98 2.35 -22.82
N ASP A 310 16.72 2.92 -23.76
CA ASP A 310 18.06 3.45 -23.50
C ASP A 310 18.35 4.73 -24.28
N HIS A 311 19.31 5.52 -23.80
CA HIS A 311 19.72 6.76 -24.45
C HIS A 311 20.58 6.45 -25.69
N GLY A 312 20.26 7.10 -26.82
CA GLY A 312 20.83 6.74 -28.13
C GLY A 312 22.34 6.91 -28.32
N GLU A 313 23.02 7.61 -27.42
CA GLU A 313 24.49 7.69 -27.43
C GLU A 313 25.16 6.48 -26.76
N ARG A 314 24.40 5.61 -26.08
CA ARG A 314 24.88 4.34 -25.51
C ARG A 314 24.71 3.20 -26.53
N ASP A 315 25.76 2.38 -26.69
CA ASP A 315 25.74 1.19 -27.54
C ASP A 315 25.25 -0.01 -26.72
N THR A 316 23.93 -0.22 -26.70
CA THR A 316 23.26 -1.28 -25.91
C THR A 316 22.26 -2.08 -26.75
N ASP A 317 21.83 -3.23 -26.22
CA ASP A 317 20.83 -4.11 -26.85
C ASP A 317 19.37 -3.67 -26.54
N ALA A 318 19.13 -2.38 -26.25
CA ALA A 318 17.81 -1.87 -25.90
C ALA A 318 16.84 -1.93 -27.09
N ASP A 319 15.55 -2.14 -26.79
CA ASP A 319 14.49 -2.24 -27.80
C ASP A 319 14.14 -0.88 -28.40
N VAL A 320 14.18 0.17 -27.56
CA VAL A 320 13.78 1.53 -27.92
C VAL A 320 14.85 2.52 -27.50
N THR A 321 15.12 3.49 -28.38
CA THR A 321 15.99 4.62 -28.07
C THR A 321 15.15 5.84 -27.71
N TYR A 322 15.45 6.47 -26.56
CA TYR A 322 14.80 7.72 -26.16
C TYR A 322 15.68 8.96 -26.38
N GLU A 323 15.03 10.08 -26.65
CA GLU A 323 15.66 11.40 -26.71
C GLU A 323 15.80 12.00 -25.30
N LEU A 324 16.96 12.59 -25.01
CA LEU A 324 17.22 13.29 -23.76
C LEU A 324 17.09 14.80 -24.00
N VAL A 325 16.09 15.44 -23.37
CA VAL A 325 15.68 16.82 -23.64
C VAL A 325 15.74 17.66 -22.35
N LEU A 326 16.15 18.93 -22.44
CA LEU A 326 16.17 19.80 -21.27
C LEU A 326 14.73 20.09 -20.79
N ALA A 327 14.47 19.96 -19.49
CA ALA A 327 13.14 20.21 -18.90
C ALA A 327 12.66 21.66 -19.13
N GLY A 328 13.57 22.63 -19.21
CA GLY A 328 13.25 24.02 -19.59
C GLY A 328 12.50 24.17 -20.92
N ASP A 329 12.60 23.19 -21.83
CA ASP A 329 11.85 23.19 -23.09
C ASP A 329 10.35 22.92 -22.90
N VAL A 330 9.93 22.37 -21.75
CA VAL A 330 8.53 22.07 -21.40
C VAL A 330 7.97 22.93 -20.28
N GLU A 331 8.82 23.66 -19.53
CA GLU A 331 8.40 24.53 -18.41
C GLU A 331 7.42 25.66 -18.79
N HIS A 332 7.28 25.97 -20.08
CA HIS A 332 6.31 26.94 -20.57
C HIS A 332 4.86 26.41 -20.58
N ILE A 333 4.66 25.11 -20.40
CA ILE A 333 3.34 24.51 -20.22
C ILE A 333 2.83 24.95 -18.84
N ALA A 334 1.67 25.59 -18.81
CA ALA A 334 1.11 26.13 -17.59
C ALA A 334 0.49 25.03 -16.71
N ASP A 335 -0.17 24.05 -17.33
CA ASP A 335 -0.91 23.02 -16.60
C ASP A 335 -1.16 21.74 -17.42
N PHE A 336 -1.41 20.65 -16.70
CA PHE A 336 -1.82 19.33 -17.19
C PHE A 336 -3.23 19.06 -16.66
N THR A 337 -4.21 19.00 -17.55
CA THR A 337 -5.64 19.13 -17.17
C THR A 337 -6.47 17.97 -17.66
N GLY A 338 -7.56 17.65 -16.98
CA GLY A 338 -8.43 16.53 -17.34
C GLY A 338 -9.57 16.37 -16.33
N PRO A 339 -10.72 15.82 -16.73
CA PRO A 339 -11.82 15.58 -15.79
C PRO A 339 -11.45 14.46 -14.80
N GLN A 340 -12.06 14.49 -13.61
CA GLN A 340 -11.97 13.36 -12.69
C GLN A 340 -12.55 12.10 -13.34
N LEU A 341 -11.80 10.99 -13.29
CA LEU A 341 -12.24 9.67 -13.73
C LEU A 341 -13.06 8.96 -12.63
N SER A 342 -13.64 7.81 -12.94
CA SER A 342 -14.46 7.03 -12.02
C SER A 342 -14.28 5.52 -12.23
N PHE A 343 -14.89 4.71 -11.36
CA PHE A 343 -14.84 3.25 -11.39
C PHE A 343 -16.04 2.68 -12.18
N GLU A 344 -15.84 1.59 -12.93
CA GLU A 344 -16.92 0.88 -13.65
C GLU A 344 -18.02 0.32 -12.71
N PHE A 345 -17.69 0.08 -11.45
CA PHE A 345 -18.63 -0.38 -10.43
C PHE A 345 -18.95 0.72 -9.42
N ALA A 346 -20.18 0.69 -8.88
CA ALA A 346 -20.70 1.76 -8.03
C ALA A 346 -19.91 1.90 -6.72
N VAL A 347 -19.11 2.98 -6.62
CA VAL A 347 -18.49 3.45 -5.38
C VAL A 347 -19.36 4.55 -4.78
N PRO A 348 -19.63 4.55 -3.46
CA PRO A 348 -20.35 5.65 -2.83
C PRO A 348 -19.60 6.99 -3.04
N GLN A 349 -20.31 8.03 -3.47
CA GLN A 349 -19.70 9.32 -3.82
C GLN A 349 -18.77 9.88 -2.72
N PHE A 350 -19.11 9.76 -1.44
CA PHE A 350 -18.25 10.27 -0.36
C PHE A 350 -16.91 9.53 -0.27
N ALA A 351 -16.87 8.26 -0.66
CA ALA A 351 -15.64 7.46 -0.66
C ALA A 351 -14.80 7.79 -1.89
N GLU A 352 -15.45 7.99 -3.03
CA GLU A 352 -14.80 8.44 -4.27
C GLU A 352 -14.23 9.87 -4.12
N ASP A 353 -14.98 10.79 -3.52
CA ASP A 353 -14.52 12.16 -3.20
C ASP A 353 -13.28 12.14 -2.28
N ALA A 354 -13.17 11.16 -1.39
CA ALA A 354 -12.04 11.02 -0.47
C ALA A 354 -10.75 10.58 -1.17
N ILE A 355 -10.85 9.90 -2.31
CA ILE A 355 -9.71 9.46 -3.12
C ILE A 355 -9.56 10.27 -4.41
N ALA A 356 -10.31 11.35 -4.59
CA ALA A 356 -10.38 12.11 -5.83
C ALA A 356 -9.01 12.54 -6.36
N SER A 357 -8.04 12.84 -5.48
CA SER A 357 -6.66 13.18 -5.87
C SER A 357 -5.94 12.07 -6.65
N HIS A 358 -6.34 10.81 -6.50
CA HIS A 358 -5.80 9.62 -7.19
C HIS A 358 -6.55 9.31 -8.50
N ILE A 359 -7.55 10.11 -8.85
CA ILE A 359 -8.34 9.91 -10.08
C ILE A 359 -8.52 11.23 -10.86
N THR A 360 -7.67 12.20 -10.55
CA THR A 360 -7.54 13.50 -11.19
C THR A 360 -6.11 13.72 -11.67
N THR A 361 -5.89 14.75 -12.50
CA THR A 361 -4.58 14.99 -13.10
C THR A 361 -3.51 15.35 -12.07
N THR A 362 -2.26 15.04 -12.43
CA THR A 362 -1.08 15.50 -11.71
C THR A 362 -0.67 16.90 -12.17
N GLY A 363 -0.13 17.70 -11.26
CA GLY A 363 0.37 19.04 -11.56
C GLY A 363 1.77 19.01 -12.18
N ALA A 364 2.16 20.10 -12.86
CA ALA A 364 3.44 20.19 -13.54
C ALA A 364 4.66 20.05 -12.60
N PRO A 365 5.75 19.35 -13.00
CA PRO A 365 6.95 19.15 -12.17
C PRO A 365 7.54 20.43 -11.58
N TRP A 366 7.71 21.47 -12.38
CA TRP A 366 8.32 22.76 -11.99
C TRP A 366 7.48 23.59 -11.01
N SER A 367 6.28 23.15 -10.65
CA SER A 367 5.48 23.76 -9.59
C SER A 367 5.73 23.13 -8.21
N GLN A 368 6.48 22.03 -8.17
CA GLN A 368 6.65 21.20 -6.98
C GLN A 368 7.95 21.55 -6.24
N PRO A 369 7.96 21.57 -4.90
CA PRO A 369 9.16 21.91 -4.12
C PRO A 369 10.39 21.04 -4.46
N ARG A 370 10.18 19.76 -4.79
CA ARG A 370 11.25 18.82 -5.16
C ARG A 370 11.99 19.19 -6.45
N TYR A 371 11.37 19.96 -7.34
CA TYR A 371 12.03 20.45 -8.55
C TYR A 371 13.14 21.47 -8.22
N GLU A 372 12.89 22.33 -7.23
CA GLU A 372 13.83 23.36 -6.77
C GLU A 372 14.78 22.84 -5.67
N ASN A 373 14.28 22.01 -4.75
CA ASN A 373 15.07 21.37 -3.69
C ASN A 373 14.95 19.83 -3.78
N PRO A 374 15.82 19.16 -4.56
CA PRO A 374 15.76 17.71 -4.74
C PRO A 374 15.96 16.91 -3.45
N ALA A 375 16.66 17.45 -2.44
CA ALA A 375 16.82 16.78 -1.15
C ALA A 375 15.49 16.56 -0.43
N ALA A 376 14.41 17.25 -0.81
CA ALA A 376 13.06 16.98 -0.32
C ALA A 376 12.55 15.57 -0.66
N ASP A 377 13.15 14.90 -1.65
CA ASP A 377 12.80 13.52 -2.03
C ASP A 377 13.71 12.48 -1.32
N ILE A 378 14.68 12.87 -0.49
CA ILE A 378 15.43 11.93 0.35
C ILE A 378 14.60 11.60 1.58
N SER A 379 13.99 10.42 1.54
CA SER A 379 13.03 9.91 2.52
C SER A 379 13.65 8.99 3.57
N GLU A 380 14.74 8.29 3.26
CA GLU A 380 15.45 7.45 4.22
C GLU A 380 16.30 8.33 5.17
N PRO A 381 16.00 8.35 6.49
CA PRO A 381 16.70 9.21 7.43
C PRO A 381 18.21 8.98 7.46
N ASN A 382 18.67 7.72 7.32
CA ASN A 382 20.10 7.42 7.33
C ASN A 382 20.82 7.92 6.08
N HIS A 383 20.17 7.90 4.91
CA HIS A 383 20.74 8.46 3.68
C HIS A 383 20.80 9.99 3.76
N ARG A 384 19.74 10.61 4.29
CA ARG A 384 19.72 12.06 4.53
C ARG A 384 20.82 12.48 5.50
N LEU A 385 20.97 11.77 6.61
CA LEU A 385 22.05 12.00 7.56
C LEU A 385 23.42 11.82 6.91
N ALA A 386 23.62 10.77 6.10
CA ALA A 386 24.88 10.53 5.41
C ALA A 386 25.24 11.67 4.44
N LEU A 387 24.26 12.29 3.76
CA LEU A 387 24.52 13.48 2.95
C LEU A 387 24.77 14.73 3.80
N ALA A 388 24.01 14.95 4.87
CA ALA A 388 24.22 16.07 5.79
C ALA A 388 25.62 16.04 6.44
N GLU A 389 26.15 14.86 6.77
CA GLU A 389 27.52 14.70 7.28
C GLU A 389 28.60 15.00 6.24
N ARG A 390 28.29 14.84 4.95
CA ARG A 390 29.23 15.09 3.83
C ARG A 390 29.16 16.53 3.33
N TYR A 391 27.98 17.13 3.36
CA TYR A 391 27.68 18.42 2.76
C TYR A 391 26.84 19.27 3.70
N ASP A 392 27.44 20.33 4.24
CA ASP A 392 26.79 21.29 5.17
C ASP A 392 25.53 21.98 4.60
N VAL A 393 25.25 21.81 3.30
CA VAL A 393 24.08 22.34 2.59
C VAL A 393 22.81 21.48 2.73
N ILE A 394 22.94 20.26 3.23
CA ILE A 394 21.82 19.35 3.49
C ILE A 394 21.55 19.34 4.99
N SER A 395 20.30 19.59 5.39
CA SER A 395 19.88 19.53 6.78
C SER A 395 19.76 18.09 7.28
N GLU A 396 20.06 17.88 8.57
CA GLU A 396 19.83 16.60 9.27
C GLU A 396 18.36 16.14 9.13
N PRO A 397 18.09 14.81 9.19
CA PRO A 397 16.72 14.31 9.11
C PRO A 397 15.87 14.72 10.31
N SER A 398 14.59 14.96 10.07
CA SER A 398 13.59 15.04 11.14
C SER A 398 13.35 13.66 11.76
N THR A 399 13.01 13.62 13.05
CA THR A 399 12.53 12.38 13.68
C THR A 399 11.18 12.01 13.08
N VAL A 400 11.08 10.80 12.52
CA VAL A 400 9.86 10.28 11.90
C VAL A 400 9.35 9.07 12.70
N ASN A 401 8.10 9.09 13.16
CA ASN A 401 7.51 7.86 13.68
C ASN A 401 7.10 6.99 12.51
N THR A 402 7.42 5.71 12.60
CA THR A 402 7.09 4.71 11.57
C THR A 402 6.11 3.70 12.16
N LEU A 403 4.99 3.50 11.48
CA LEU A 403 4.05 2.41 11.72
C LEU A 403 4.32 1.28 10.72
N PHE A 404 4.29 0.05 11.19
CA PHE A 404 4.54 -1.15 10.41
C PHE A 404 3.40 -2.16 10.61
N VAL A 405 3.08 -2.93 9.58
CA VAL A 405 2.15 -4.06 9.64
C VAL A 405 2.56 -5.16 8.66
N GLN A 406 2.47 -6.42 9.09
CA GLN A 406 2.48 -7.58 8.21
C GLN A 406 1.05 -8.06 7.98
N VAL A 407 0.63 -8.13 6.72
CA VAL A 407 -0.70 -8.55 6.30
C VAL A 407 -0.62 -9.97 5.76
N THR A 408 -1.42 -10.86 6.35
CA THR A 408 -1.51 -12.28 6.01
C THR A 408 -2.95 -12.67 5.67
N GLU A 409 -3.15 -13.91 5.21
CA GLU A 409 -4.48 -14.48 5.01
C GLU A 409 -4.76 -15.56 6.07
N ALA A 410 -5.89 -15.42 6.77
CA ALA A 410 -6.43 -16.47 7.64
C ALA A 410 -7.13 -17.54 6.80
N VAL A 411 -6.63 -18.77 6.88
CA VAL A 411 -7.12 -19.94 6.14
C VAL A 411 -7.40 -21.10 7.09
N MET A 412 -8.19 -22.07 6.62
CA MET A 412 -8.42 -23.31 7.36
C MET A 412 -7.11 -24.08 7.54
N ALA A 413 -6.84 -24.55 8.76
CA ALA A 413 -5.71 -25.43 9.00
C ALA A 413 -6.04 -26.87 8.58
N ASP A 414 -5.21 -27.46 7.71
CA ASP A 414 -5.35 -28.86 7.27
C ASP A 414 -5.23 -29.87 8.43
N ASP A 415 -4.53 -29.49 9.50
CA ASP A 415 -4.31 -30.31 10.70
C ASP A 415 -5.39 -30.09 11.79
N ALA A 416 -6.27 -29.10 11.63
CA ALA A 416 -7.40 -28.89 12.54
C ALA A 416 -8.57 -29.86 12.23
N PRO A 417 -9.43 -30.19 13.21
CA PRO A 417 -10.68 -30.87 12.91
C PRO A 417 -11.51 -30.09 11.88
N ASP A 418 -12.28 -30.80 11.05
CA ASP A 418 -13.08 -30.22 9.96
C ASP A 418 -13.92 -29.02 10.45
N GLY A 419 -13.52 -27.80 10.08
CA GLY A 419 -14.26 -26.58 10.42
C GLY A 419 -13.99 -26.02 11.82
N GLU A 420 -12.90 -26.41 12.48
CA GLU A 420 -12.62 -26.06 13.89
C GLU A 420 -11.19 -25.53 14.07
N GLY A 421 -10.65 -24.74 13.14
CA GLY A 421 -9.32 -24.15 13.37
C GLY A 421 -8.67 -23.53 12.14
N LEU A 422 -7.83 -22.53 12.42
CA LEU A 422 -7.18 -21.72 11.41
C LEU A 422 -5.67 -21.82 11.49
N THR A 423 -5.04 -21.29 10.44
CA THR A 423 -3.64 -20.86 10.40
C THR A 423 -3.57 -19.60 9.56
N THR A 424 -2.45 -18.88 9.63
CA THR A 424 -2.16 -17.77 8.72
C THR A 424 -1.18 -18.23 7.64
N GLN A 425 -1.23 -17.58 6.48
CA GLN A 425 -0.31 -17.77 5.37
C GLN A 425 0.00 -16.42 4.70
N GLU A 426 1.09 -16.35 3.93
CA GLU A 426 1.41 -15.16 3.13
C GLU A 426 0.24 -14.78 2.22
N SER A 427 -0.03 -13.47 2.12
CA SER A 427 -1.09 -12.96 1.26
C SER A 427 -0.75 -13.18 -0.21
N THR A 428 -1.72 -13.68 -0.96
CA THR A 428 -1.61 -13.92 -2.42
C THR A 428 -1.90 -12.69 -3.26
N ILE A 429 -2.41 -11.64 -2.62
CA ILE A 429 -2.66 -10.32 -3.20
C ILE A 429 -2.09 -9.22 -2.31
N GLU A 430 -1.79 -8.08 -2.91
CA GLU A 430 -1.38 -6.91 -2.14
C GLU A 430 -2.61 -6.20 -1.58
N SER A 431 -2.41 -5.57 -0.43
CA SER A 431 -3.41 -4.81 0.30
C SER A 431 -3.03 -3.34 0.33
N VAL A 432 -3.95 -2.51 0.83
CA VAL A 432 -3.76 -1.09 1.08
C VAL A 432 -3.98 -0.84 2.55
N VAL A 433 -3.07 -0.07 3.15
CA VAL A 433 -3.11 0.38 4.53
C VAL A 433 -3.46 1.86 4.56
N LEU A 434 -4.49 2.22 5.30
CA LEU A 434 -4.96 3.60 5.48
C LEU A 434 -4.82 4.00 6.95
N LEU A 435 -4.16 5.13 7.20
CA LEU A 435 -4.16 5.78 8.50
C LEU A 435 -5.29 6.83 8.55
N GLU A 436 -6.39 6.56 9.24
CA GLU A 436 -7.60 7.39 9.12
C GLU A 436 -7.47 8.80 9.72
N SER A 437 -6.58 8.97 10.69
CA SER A 437 -6.30 10.28 11.31
C SER A 437 -5.63 11.26 10.35
N ASP A 438 -4.91 10.71 9.36
CA ASP A 438 -4.14 11.45 8.37
C ASP A 438 -4.26 10.69 7.05
N PRO A 439 -5.42 10.82 6.37
CA PRO A 439 -5.92 9.86 5.39
C PRO A 439 -5.08 9.88 4.11
N GLU A 440 -3.99 9.11 4.15
CA GLU A 440 -3.16 8.74 3.01
C GLU A 440 -3.04 7.21 3.00
N ALA A 441 -3.27 6.62 1.83
CA ALA A 441 -3.29 5.18 1.65
C ALA A 441 -1.94 4.72 1.10
N VAL A 442 -1.34 3.71 1.71
CA VAL A 442 -0.08 3.12 1.27
C VAL A 442 -0.28 1.67 0.83
N PRO A 443 0.35 1.20 -0.25
CA PRO A 443 0.28 -0.21 -0.63
C PRO A 443 1.11 -1.08 0.33
N THR A 444 0.74 -2.34 0.45
CA THR A 444 1.65 -3.36 0.98
C THR A 444 2.62 -3.83 -0.09
N PHE A 445 3.72 -4.45 0.32
CA PHE A 445 4.70 -5.10 -0.55
C PHE A 445 5.07 -6.46 0.05
N GLY A 446 4.71 -7.55 -0.63
CA GLY A 446 4.81 -8.90 -0.06
C GLY A 446 4.00 -9.05 1.23
N GLY A 447 2.86 -8.35 1.31
CA GLY A 447 2.02 -8.27 2.52
C GLY A 447 2.52 -7.27 3.56
N ILE A 448 3.64 -6.58 3.38
CA ILE A 448 4.15 -5.64 4.40
C ILE A 448 3.72 -4.21 4.09
N GLY A 449 3.08 -3.54 5.05
CA GLY A 449 2.76 -2.11 4.98
C GLY A 449 3.65 -1.29 5.90
N VAL A 450 4.10 -0.13 5.43
CA VAL A 450 4.86 0.83 6.23
C VAL A 450 4.32 2.24 6.01
N VAL A 451 4.06 2.97 7.09
CA VAL A 451 3.61 4.36 7.09
C VAL A 451 4.59 5.20 7.91
N GLN A 452 5.21 6.18 7.29
CA GLN A 452 6.12 7.14 7.94
C GLN A 452 5.42 8.46 8.28
N ASP A 453 6.13 9.30 9.05
CA ASP A 453 5.65 10.60 9.52
C ASP A 453 4.32 10.52 10.28
N VAL A 454 4.13 9.44 11.03
CA VAL A 454 2.91 9.26 11.83
C VAL A 454 2.97 10.20 13.04
N PRO A 455 1.98 11.08 13.25
CA PRO A 455 1.96 11.90 14.47
C PRO A 455 1.95 11.02 15.72
N ALA A 456 2.41 11.54 16.87
CA ALA A 456 2.19 10.85 18.14
C ALA A 456 0.72 10.95 18.56
N GLY A 457 0.22 9.92 19.25
CA GLY A 457 -1.16 9.84 19.74
C GLY A 457 -1.87 8.57 19.31
N ASP A 458 -3.20 8.58 19.45
CA ASP A 458 -4.05 7.45 19.07
C ASP A 458 -4.56 7.61 17.63
N HIS A 459 -4.42 6.54 16.87
CA HIS A 459 -4.78 6.46 15.46
C HIS A 459 -5.68 5.25 15.20
N ARG A 460 -6.29 5.25 14.02
CA ARG A 460 -6.99 4.08 13.49
C ARG A 460 -6.35 3.70 12.17
N ILE A 461 -5.91 2.44 12.09
CA ILE A 461 -5.40 1.82 10.87
C ILE A 461 -6.50 0.98 10.27
N THR A 462 -6.66 1.05 8.95
CA THR A 462 -7.59 0.23 8.20
C THR A 462 -6.84 -0.45 7.05
N VAL A 463 -6.91 -1.78 6.98
CA VAL A 463 -6.28 -2.59 5.95
C VAL A 463 -7.36 -3.20 5.06
N ASN A 464 -7.19 -3.12 3.74
CA ASN A 464 -8.13 -3.66 2.78
C ASN A 464 -7.40 -4.28 1.58
N GLY A 465 -7.89 -5.40 1.08
CA GLY A 465 -7.32 -6.12 -0.06
C GLY A 465 -8.41 -6.65 -1.00
N ALA A 466 -8.08 -6.82 -2.28
CA ALA A 466 -9.04 -7.20 -3.31
C ALA A 466 -9.62 -8.61 -3.08
N GLY A 467 -10.86 -8.72 -2.62
CA GLY A 467 -11.47 -10.01 -2.29
C GLY A 467 -11.29 -10.45 -0.84
N LEU A 468 -10.64 -9.62 -0.04
CA LEU A 468 -10.51 -9.77 1.41
C LEU A 468 -11.51 -8.87 2.14
N ALA A 469 -11.92 -9.29 3.34
CA ALA A 469 -12.73 -8.50 4.23
C ALA A 469 -11.83 -7.44 4.91
N PRO A 470 -12.25 -6.18 4.97
CA PRO A 470 -11.42 -5.12 5.53
C PRO A 470 -11.23 -5.32 7.03
N HIS A 471 -10.07 -4.92 7.53
CA HIS A 471 -9.72 -4.92 8.94
C HIS A 471 -9.51 -3.49 9.41
N SER A 472 -9.91 -3.17 10.64
CA SER A 472 -9.66 -1.86 11.24
C SER A 472 -9.40 -2.04 12.73
N GLU A 473 -8.38 -1.37 13.25
CA GLU A 473 -8.02 -1.40 14.67
C GLU A 473 -7.44 -0.07 15.14
N GLN A 474 -7.39 0.12 16.46
CA GLN A 474 -6.75 1.28 17.07
C GLN A 474 -5.26 1.00 17.31
N VAL A 475 -4.41 1.99 17.02
CA VAL A 475 -2.97 1.93 17.29
C VAL A 475 -2.50 3.22 17.95
N SER A 476 -1.66 3.09 18.98
CA SER A 476 -1.12 4.23 19.73
C SER A 476 0.36 4.43 19.41
N VAL A 477 0.71 5.61 18.92
CA VAL A 477 2.07 6.03 18.60
C VAL A 477 2.63 6.87 19.77
N PRO A 478 3.78 6.50 20.35
CA PRO A 478 4.31 7.19 21.51
C PRO A 478 4.80 8.61 21.17
N ASP A 479 4.78 9.51 22.15
CA ASP A 479 5.43 10.81 22.05
C ASP A 479 6.95 10.62 21.87
N GLY A 480 7.47 11.00 20.70
CA GLY A 480 8.88 10.91 20.34
C GLY A 480 9.76 11.69 21.33
N GLY A 481 10.46 10.97 22.21
CA GLY A 481 11.33 11.59 23.21
C GLY A 481 11.98 10.62 24.20
N ASP A 482 11.36 9.49 24.53
CA ASP A 482 11.93 8.54 25.52
C ASP A 482 11.71 7.04 25.18
N ALA A 483 10.94 6.71 24.13
CA ALA A 483 10.82 5.35 23.59
C ALA A 483 11.59 5.30 22.26
N GLY A 484 12.88 4.97 22.34
CA GLY A 484 13.84 5.21 21.25
C GLY A 484 13.47 4.51 19.95
N ASP A 485 13.45 5.28 18.85
CA ASP A 485 13.59 4.96 17.41
C ASP A 485 12.98 3.64 16.87
N ALA A 486 12.11 2.96 17.63
CA ALA A 486 11.54 1.68 17.25
C ALA A 486 10.21 1.92 16.52
N PRO A 487 10.00 1.27 15.37
CA PRO A 487 8.72 1.35 14.68
C PRO A 487 7.60 0.80 15.56
N VAL A 488 6.41 1.38 15.43
CA VAL A 488 5.18 0.92 16.07
C VAL A 488 4.62 -0.21 15.20
N ALA A 489 4.35 -1.36 15.79
CA ALA A 489 3.73 -2.49 15.09
C ALA A 489 2.21 -2.44 15.30
N ALA A 490 1.45 -2.58 14.21
CA ALA A 490 0.02 -2.83 14.21
C ALA A 490 -0.25 -4.34 14.07
N GLY A 491 -1.37 -4.80 14.61
CA GLY A 491 -1.74 -6.20 14.69
C GLY A 491 -1.12 -6.92 15.88
N VAL A 492 -1.53 -8.18 16.06
CA VAL A 492 -0.98 -9.05 17.11
C VAL A 492 0.42 -9.45 16.70
N ASP A 493 1.42 -9.13 17.52
CA ASP A 493 2.84 -9.36 17.23
C ASP A 493 3.31 -8.74 15.89
N GLY A 494 2.60 -7.71 15.40
CA GLY A 494 2.88 -7.06 14.12
C GLY A 494 2.13 -7.66 12.92
N GLU A 495 1.26 -8.65 13.13
CA GLU A 495 0.51 -9.35 12.08
C GLU A 495 -1.00 -9.01 12.11
N ILE A 496 -1.55 -8.66 10.95
CA ILE A 496 -2.99 -8.51 10.70
C ILE A 496 -3.43 -9.58 9.68
N PRO A 497 -4.10 -10.65 10.14
CA PRO A 497 -4.65 -11.65 9.25
C PRO A 497 -6.00 -11.22 8.67
N LEU A 498 -6.09 -11.17 7.35
CA LEU A 498 -7.32 -10.87 6.61
C LEU A 498 -8.06 -12.15 6.21
N VAL A 499 -9.37 -12.03 6.02
CA VAL A 499 -10.26 -13.16 5.69
C VAL A 499 -10.86 -12.96 4.30
N ALA A 500 -10.84 -13.98 3.44
CA ALA A 500 -11.55 -13.94 2.16
C ALA A 500 -13.04 -13.62 2.36
N ARG A 501 -13.61 -12.69 1.57
CA ARG A 501 -14.98 -12.17 1.81
C ARG A 501 -16.04 -13.26 1.81
N GLU A 502 -15.91 -14.27 0.96
CA GLU A 502 -16.80 -15.43 0.88
C GLU A 502 -16.79 -16.32 2.14
N SER A 503 -15.74 -16.22 2.95
CA SER A 503 -15.56 -16.95 4.21
C SER A 503 -15.63 -16.05 5.44
N ALA A 504 -15.78 -14.73 5.28
CA ALA A 504 -15.78 -13.77 6.37
C ALA A 504 -17.14 -13.70 7.08
N THR A 505 -17.12 -13.76 8.40
CA THR A 505 -18.26 -13.50 9.28
C THR A 505 -17.95 -12.28 10.13
N LYS A 506 -18.84 -11.29 10.13
CA LYS A 506 -18.66 -10.10 10.98
C LYS A 506 -18.97 -10.45 12.44
N LEU A 507 -18.00 -10.26 13.33
CA LEU A 507 -18.16 -10.34 14.78
C LEU A 507 -18.21 -8.91 15.34
N GLU A 508 -19.35 -8.53 15.92
CA GLU A 508 -19.57 -7.21 16.53
C GLU A 508 -19.62 -7.32 18.05
N VAL A 509 -18.93 -6.42 18.75
CA VAL A 509 -18.99 -6.27 20.21
C VAL A 509 -19.54 -4.90 20.54
N ASP A 510 -20.72 -4.87 21.16
CA ASP A 510 -21.39 -3.64 21.56
C ASP A 510 -20.94 -3.23 22.97
N THR A 511 -19.92 -2.38 23.04
CA THR A 511 -19.38 -1.89 24.32
C THR A 511 -20.37 -0.99 25.06
N ASP A 512 -21.30 -0.32 24.36
CA ASP A 512 -22.30 0.56 25.01
C ASP A 512 -23.32 -0.24 25.83
N GLY A 513 -23.45 -1.53 25.53
CA GLY A 513 -24.30 -2.47 26.27
C GLY A 513 -23.61 -3.14 27.46
N ALA A 514 -22.31 -2.88 27.69
CA ALA A 514 -21.53 -3.46 28.76
C ALA A 514 -21.94 -2.94 30.16
N ASP A 515 -21.75 -3.77 31.17
CA ASP A 515 -21.97 -3.36 32.58
C ASP A 515 -20.84 -2.46 33.13
N SER A 516 -19.69 -2.44 32.46
CA SER A 516 -18.48 -1.66 32.78
C SER A 516 -17.90 -1.04 31.52
N ASP A 517 -17.17 0.07 31.65
CA ASP A 517 -16.41 0.65 30.53
C ASP A 517 -15.29 -0.32 30.12
N LEU A 518 -15.31 -0.77 28.86
CA LEU A 518 -14.32 -1.68 28.29
C LEU A 518 -13.12 -0.90 27.76
N THR A 519 -11.93 -1.48 27.90
CA THR A 519 -10.66 -0.88 27.47
C THR A 519 -9.99 -1.66 26.35
N ASP A 520 -10.18 -2.98 26.30
CA ASP A 520 -9.49 -3.85 25.34
C ASP A 520 -10.43 -4.96 24.83
N LEU A 521 -10.24 -5.34 23.56
CA LEU A 521 -10.94 -6.43 22.90
C LEU A 521 -9.95 -7.41 22.28
N GLY A 522 -10.20 -8.69 22.51
CA GLY A 522 -9.43 -9.79 21.98
C GLY A 522 -10.22 -10.84 21.25
N VAL A 523 -9.65 -11.35 20.17
CA VAL A 523 -10.15 -12.54 19.48
C VAL A 523 -9.01 -13.54 19.27
N GLU A 524 -9.19 -14.74 19.80
CA GLU A 524 -8.25 -15.86 19.71
C GLU A 524 -8.94 -17.05 19.04
N ASP A 525 -8.35 -17.61 17.99
CA ASP A 525 -8.74 -18.91 17.44
C ASP A 525 -7.99 -20.02 18.18
N ASP A 526 -8.67 -21.14 18.44
CA ASP A 526 -8.12 -22.26 19.22
C ASP A 526 -6.81 -22.85 18.63
N PHE A 527 -6.58 -22.68 17.32
CA PHE A 527 -5.41 -23.23 16.62
C PHE A 527 -4.45 -22.15 16.13
N ALA A 528 -4.96 -21.05 15.57
CA ALA A 528 -4.11 -19.97 15.08
C ALA A 528 -3.63 -19.04 16.20
N GLY A 529 -4.19 -19.12 17.41
CA GLY A 529 -3.85 -18.23 18.51
C GLY A 529 -4.54 -16.88 18.38
N ARG A 530 -3.96 -15.85 19.01
CA ARG A 530 -4.53 -14.50 19.08
C ARG A 530 -4.44 -13.84 17.70
N LEU A 531 -5.58 -13.46 17.13
CA LEU A 531 -5.69 -12.86 15.79
C LEU A 531 -6.05 -11.37 15.82
N TYR A 532 -6.56 -10.88 16.95
CA TYR A 532 -6.94 -9.48 17.15
C TYR A 532 -6.71 -9.08 18.60
N ASP A 533 -5.96 -8.01 18.83
CA ASP A 533 -5.73 -7.42 20.16
C ASP A 533 -5.62 -5.91 20.05
N ALA A 534 -6.70 -5.20 20.37
CA ALA A 534 -6.74 -3.75 20.21
C ALA A 534 -7.46 -3.06 21.38
N PRO A 535 -7.04 -1.83 21.73
CA PRO A 535 -7.81 -0.96 22.60
C PRO A 535 -9.19 -0.65 22.02
N VAL A 536 -10.20 -0.47 22.87
CA VAL A 536 -11.56 -0.08 22.48
C VAL A 536 -12.06 1.10 23.31
N THR A 537 -12.77 2.03 22.66
CA THR A 537 -13.40 3.21 23.30
C THR A 537 -14.90 3.32 23.00
N GLY A 538 -15.43 2.37 22.24
CA GLY A 538 -16.80 2.30 21.76
C GLY A 538 -17.04 0.97 21.03
N PRO A 539 -18.22 0.77 20.41
CA PRO A 539 -18.53 -0.45 19.70
C PRO A 539 -17.50 -0.77 18.63
N ASP A 540 -17.15 -2.05 18.52
CA ASP A 540 -16.10 -2.50 17.62
C ASP A 540 -16.52 -3.75 16.86
N ALA A 541 -15.86 -4.02 15.73
CA ALA A 541 -16.15 -5.18 14.90
C ALA A 541 -14.95 -5.66 14.09
N VAL A 542 -14.79 -6.98 14.06
CA VAL A 542 -13.75 -7.68 13.29
C VAL A 542 -14.38 -8.74 12.40
N TYR A 543 -13.82 -8.95 11.21
CA TYR A 543 -14.22 -10.08 10.36
C TYR A 543 -13.39 -11.31 10.73
N VAL A 544 -14.07 -12.40 11.04
CA VAL A 544 -13.47 -13.69 11.40
C VAL A 544 -13.79 -14.74 10.34
N HIS A 545 -12.93 -15.75 10.19
CA HIS A 545 -13.17 -16.84 9.23
C HIS A 545 -14.27 -17.79 9.76
N ARG A 546 -15.24 -18.14 8.92
CA ARG A 546 -16.41 -18.95 9.31
C ARG A 546 -16.10 -20.38 9.78
N GLY A 547 -14.89 -20.86 9.56
CA GLY A 547 -14.42 -22.17 10.01
C GLY A 547 -13.44 -22.11 11.17
N GLY A 548 -13.29 -20.94 11.81
CA GLY A 548 -12.57 -20.82 13.07
C GLY A 548 -13.46 -21.07 14.28
N ALA A 549 -12.82 -21.24 15.43
CA ALA A 549 -13.48 -21.45 16.71
C ALA A 549 -12.83 -20.53 17.74
N TYR A 550 -13.61 -19.55 18.24
CA TYR A 550 -13.03 -18.35 18.83
C TYR A 550 -13.33 -18.18 20.31
N THR A 551 -12.33 -17.70 21.04
CA THR A 551 -12.50 -17.04 22.32
C THR A 551 -12.44 -15.54 22.12
N VAL A 552 -13.52 -14.84 22.49
CA VAL A 552 -13.56 -13.38 22.51
C VAL A 552 -13.31 -12.91 23.94
N GLU A 553 -12.20 -12.23 24.18
CA GLU A 553 -11.83 -11.65 25.46
C GLU A 553 -12.20 -10.15 25.50
N VAL A 554 -12.72 -9.68 26.63
CA VAL A 554 -12.87 -8.23 26.89
C VAL A 554 -12.27 -7.89 28.25
N ARG A 555 -11.68 -6.70 28.35
CA ARG A 555 -11.13 -6.16 29.59
C ARG A 555 -11.81 -4.85 29.94
N ASP A 556 -12.08 -4.63 31.22
CA ASP A 556 -12.62 -3.36 31.71
C ASP A 556 -11.57 -2.47 32.38
N THR A 557 -11.97 -1.25 32.71
CA THR A 557 -11.15 -0.27 33.42
C THR A 557 -10.65 -0.71 34.81
N GLU A 558 -11.21 -1.77 35.40
CA GLU A 558 -10.75 -2.37 36.66
C GLU A 558 -9.80 -3.57 36.43
N ASP A 559 -9.41 -3.83 35.19
CA ASP A 559 -8.61 -4.98 34.76
C ASP A 559 -9.33 -6.33 34.97
N GLU A 560 -10.66 -6.31 35.12
CA GLU A 560 -11.44 -7.56 35.15
C GLU A 560 -11.66 -8.08 33.73
N VAL A 561 -11.52 -9.39 33.55
CA VAL A 561 -11.61 -10.07 32.26
C VAL A 561 -12.97 -10.75 32.08
N GLY A 562 -13.56 -10.61 30.90
CA GLY A 562 -14.69 -11.40 30.41
C GLY A 562 -14.29 -12.24 29.20
N ALA A 563 -14.95 -13.38 29.00
CA ALA A 563 -14.68 -14.26 27.87
C ALA A 563 -15.99 -14.82 27.29
N PHE A 564 -16.05 -14.96 25.97
CA PHE A 564 -17.22 -15.48 25.25
C PHE A 564 -16.78 -16.48 24.19
N ARG A 565 -17.48 -17.61 24.12
CA ARG A 565 -17.24 -18.61 23.07
C ARG A 565 -18.02 -18.24 21.81
N VAL A 566 -17.34 -18.18 20.67
CA VAL A 566 -17.92 -17.81 19.38
C VAL A 566 -17.49 -18.80 18.31
N ASN A 567 -18.46 -19.57 17.78
CA ASN A 567 -18.24 -20.50 16.68
C ASN A 567 -19.19 -20.15 15.52
N PRO A 568 -18.71 -19.49 14.46
CA PRO A 568 -19.52 -19.21 13.28
C PRO A 568 -20.09 -20.50 12.65
N ASP A 569 -21.25 -20.41 12.00
CA ASP A 569 -21.82 -21.54 11.27
C ASP A 569 -21.17 -21.63 9.88
N PRO A 570 -20.37 -22.68 9.58
CA PRO A 570 -19.70 -22.80 8.30
C PRO A 570 -20.68 -23.06 7.14
N THR A 571 -21.93 -23.45 7.45
CA THR A 571 -22.98 -23.81 6.48
C THR A 571 -23.99 -22.70 6.21
N ALA A 572 -23.86 -21.52 6.85
CA ALA A 572 -24.78 -20.41 6.63
C ALA A 572 -24.75 -19.93 5.17
N ASP A 573 -25.93 -19.88 4.52
CA ASP A 573 -26.11 -19.56 3.10
C ASP A 573 -25.79 -18.10 2.72
N SER A 574 -25.58 -17.21 3.71
CA SER A 574 -25.21 -15.81 3.47
C SER A 574 -24.27 -15.28 4.57
N PRO A 575 -23.00 -14.98 4.25
CA PRO A 575 -22.02 -14.48 5.23
C PRO A 575 -22.33 -13.06 5.76
N THR A 576 -23.28 -12.33 5.16
CA THR A 576 -23.54 -10.91 5.46
C THR A 576 -24.87 -10.61 6.16
N ASP A 577 -25.83 -11.54 6.21
CA ASP A 577 -27.20 -11.25 6.71
C ASP A 577 -27.44 -11.61 8.20
N SER A 578 -26.49 -12.28 8.86
CA SER A 578 -26.54 -12.50 10.31
C SER A 578 -25.13 -12.56 10.92
N GLY A 579 -24.45 -11.41 10.99
CA GLY A 579 -23.22 -11.28 11.78
C GLY A 579 -23.44 -11.73 13.23
N ILE A 580 -22.36 -12.11 13.90
CA ILE A 580 -22.38 -12.50 15.31
C ILE A 580 -22.28 -11.23 16.14
N ARG A 581 -23.14 -11.06 17.15
CA ARG A 581 -23.14 -9.87 17.99
C ARG A 581 -23.14 -10.21 19.47
N ILE A 582 -22.22 -9.60 20.21
CA ILE A 582 -22.16 -9.63 21.67
C ILE A 582 -22.74 -8.30 22.17
N ASP A 583 -24.03 -8.30 22.49
CA ASP A 583 -24.80 -7.09 22.84
C ASP A 583 -24.51 -6.54 24.25
N ARG A 584 -24.09 -7.40 25.17
CA ARG A 584 -23.88 -7.07 26.59
C ARG A 584 -22.65 -7.81 27.11
N PRO A 585 -21.46 -7.39 26.67
CA PRO A 585 -20.24 -7.98 27.17
C PRO A 585 -20.10 -7.67 28.66
N ASN A 586 -19.94 -8.72 29.47
CA ASN A 586 -19.71 -8.63 30.91
C ASN A 586 -18.33 -9.17 31.26
N THR A 587 -17.69 -8.56 32.25
CA THR A 587 -16.40 -9.00 32.83
C THR A 587 -16.60 -9.76 34.14
N GLY A 588 -15.51 -10.33 34.65
CA GLY A 588 -15.47 -10.96 35.97
C GLY A 588 -16.00 -12.40 36.01
N LYS A 589 -16.15 -12.93 37.23
CA LYS A 589 -16.31 -14.37 37.46
C LYS A 589 -17.56 -14.99 36.83
N ALA A 590 -18.65 -14.23 36.70
CA ALA A 590 -19.89 -14.74 36.11
C ALA A 590 -19.72 -14.97 34.60
N SER A 591 -19.03 -14.06 33.92
CA SER A 591 -18.66 -14.18 32.51
C SER A 591 -17.78 -15.42 32.30
N LEU A 592 -16.69 -15.53 33.08
CA LEU A 592 -15.77 -16.67 33.00
C LEU A 592 -16.41 -18.02 33.35
N ALA A 593 -17.37 -18.06 34.28
CA ALA A 593 -18.11 -19.28 34.58
C ALA A 593 -19.03 -19.69 33.42
N THR A 594 -19.68 -18.73 32.76
CA THR A 594 -20.50 -19.00 31.58
C THR A 594 -19.62 -19.54 30.43
N PHE A 595 -18.50 -18.88 30.16
CA PHE A 595 -17.50 -19.33 29.19
C PHE A 595 -17.00 -20.75 29.45
N LEU A 596 -16.65 -21.07 30.71
CA LEU A 596 -16.25 -22.43 31.09
C LEU A 596 -17.36 -23.45 30.87
N ALA A 597 -18.62 -23.06 31.05
CA ALA A 597 -19.75 -23.94 30.76
C ALA A 597 -19.85 -24.22 29.26
N ASP A 598 -19.75 -23.18 28.43
CA ASP A 598 -19.89 -23.29 26.98
C ASP A 598 -18.77 -24.15 26.37
N ILE A 599 -17.50 -23.91 26.75
CA ILE A 599 -16.37 -24.75 26.30
C ILE A 599 -16.54 -26.19 26.79
N ALA A 600 -17.01 -26.42 28.01
CA ALA A 600 -17.19 -27.77 28.53
C ALA A 600 -18.28 -28.54 27.76
N GLU A 601 -19.39 -27.88 27.40
CA GLU A 601 -20.46 -28.48 26.58
C GLU A 601 -20.00 -28.78 25.16
N GLU A 602 -19.27 -27.83 24.55
CA GLU A 602 -18.66 -28.00 23.24
C GLU A 602 -17.69 -29.19 23.25
N THR A 603 -16.69 -29.17 24.14
CA THR A 603 -15.72 -30.26 24.28
C THR A 603 -16.40 -31.60 24.51
N GLN A 604 -17.48 -31.62 25.31
CA GLN A 604 -18.27 -32.82 25.53
C GLN A 604 -18.87 -33.34 24.22
N ALA A 605 -19.45 -32.47 23.39
CA ALA A 605 -20.04 -32.84 22.11
C ALA A 605 -19.00 -33.46 21.17
N HIS A 606 -17.78 -32.91 21.09
CA HIS A 606 -16.70 -33.50 20.28
C HIS A 606 -16.29 -34.88 20.82
N VAL A 607 -16.16 -35.03 22.14
CA VAL A 607 -15.83 -36.31 22.79
C VAL A 607 -16.90 -37.36 22.52
N ASP A 608 -18.19 -36.99 22.60
CA ASP A 608 -19.31 -37.88 22.30
C ASP A 608 -19.33 -38.28 20.82
N ALA A 609 -19.05 -37.36 19.89
CA ALA A 609 -18.95 -37.67 18.45
C ALA A 609 -17.83 -38.67 18.12
N VAL A 610 -16.67 -38.57 18.79
CA VAL A 610 -15.58 -39.55 18.67
C VAL A 610 -16.00 -40.92 19.20
N ALA A 611 -16.71 -40.96 20.33
CA ALA A 611 -17.23 -42.20 20.91
C ALA A 611 -18.17 -42.93 19.93
N ASP A 612 -19.02 -42.19 19.22
CA ASP A 612 -19.97 -42.75 18.26
C ASP A 612 -19.29 -43.26 16.98
N ARG A 613 -18.24 -42.59 16.48
CA ARG A 613 -17.44 -43.07 15.33
C ARG A 613 -16.70 -44.37 15.65
N ALA A 614 -16.15 -44.49 16.86
CA ALA A 614 -15.47 -45.70 17.33
C ALA A 614 -16.41 -46.92 17.51
N GLY A 615 -17.73 -46.69 17.60
CA GLY A 615 -18.74 -47.72 17.80
C GLY A 615 -19.19 -48.49 16.55
N THR A 616 -18.62 -48.25 15.36
CA THR A 616 -19.01 -48.96 14.13
C THR A 616 -18.23 -50.28 13.99
N PRO A 617 -18.86 -51.46 14.13
CA PRO A 617 -18.14 -52.72 14.17
C PRO A 617 -17.74 -53.16 12.75
N SER A 618 -16.49 -52.90 12.34
CA SER A 618 -15.87 -53.72 11.29
C SER A 618 -15.45 -55.04 11.92
N GLY A 619 -16.07 -56.12 11.44
CA GLY A 619 -16.01 -57.43 12.08
C GLY A 619 -14.58 -57.97 12.28
N ASN A 620 -14.40 -58.57 13.46
CA ASN A 620 -13.26 -59.35 13.94
C ASN A 620 -12.01 -58.56 14.33
N ASP A 621 -12.02 -57.99 15.55
CA ASP A 621 -10.93 -58.18 16.53
C ASP A 621 -11.45 -57.82 17.94
N GLN A 622 -11.77 -58.85 18.73
CA GLN A 622 -12.12 -58.74 20.15
C GLN A 622 -10.84 -58.90 20.96
N ASP A 623 -10.35 -57.83 21.60
CA ASP A 623 -10.13 -57.82 23.07
C ASP A 623 -9.51 -56.54 23.67
N ASP A 624 -9.18 -55.47 22.91
CA ASP A 624 -8.54 -54.26 23.51
C ASP A 624 -9.37 -52.96 23.48
N SER A 625 -10.60 -52.93 22.94
CA SER A 625 -11.37 -51.67 22.75
C SER A 625 -12.28 -51.22 23.92
N THR A 626 -12.52 -52.07 24.92
CA THR A 626 -13.53 -51.77 25.98
C THR A 626 -13.04 -50.83 27.08
N GLY A 627 -11.74 -50.68 27.26
CA GLY A 627 -11.15 -49.78 28.26
C GLY A 627 -11.20 -48.31 27.84
N SER A 628 -10.93 -48.03 26.55
CA SER A 628 -10.93 -46.66 26.00
C SER A 628 -12.33 -46.08 25.90
N GLU A 629 -13.33 -46.87 25.47
CA GLU A 629 -14.73 -46.43 25.39
C GLU A 629 -15.31 -45.97 26.75
N ASN A 630 -14.92 -46.65 27.85
CA ASN A 630 -15.34 -46.26 29.19
C ASN A 630 -14.66 -44.98 29.68
N ALA A 631 -13.43 -44.71 29.24
CA ALA A 631 -12.70 -43.49 29.55
C ALA A 631 -13.30 -42.28 28.82
N VAL A 632 -13.62 -42.42 27.51
CA VAL A 632 -14.25 -41.37 26.68
C VAL A 632 -15.61 -40.97 27.25
N ARG A 633 -16.48 -41.95 27.57
CA ARG A 633 -17.77 -41.68 28.22
C ARG A 633 -17.63 -41.10 29.64
N GLY A 634 -16.55 -41.46 30.34
CA GLY A 634 -16.23 -40.89 31.65
C GLY A 634 -15.87 -39.41 31.55
N LEU A 635 -15.06 -39.04 30.54
CA LEU A 635 -14.68 -37.67 30.25
C LEU A 635 -15.89 -36.81 29.86
N ALA A 636 -16.75 -37.29 28.95
CA ALA A 636 -17.97 -36.59 28.56
C ALA A 636 -18.86 -36.26 29.77
N ARG A 637 -19.03 -37.21 30.71
CA ARG A 637 -19.78 -36.98 31.96
C ARG A 637 -19.13 -35.97 32.89
N ALA A 638 -17.79 -35.93 32.93
CA ALA A 638 -17.06 -34.97 33.76
C ALA A 638 -17.24 -33.55 33.19
N LEU A 639 -17.15 -33.39 31.87
CA LEU A 639 -17.39 -32.12 31.18
C LEU A 639 -18.82 -31.63 31.39
N ALA A 640 -19.81 -32.52 31.26
CA ALA A 640 -21.21 -32.21 31.57
C ALA A 640 -21.39 -31.67 33.00
N ALA A 641 -20.72 -32.28 33.97
CA ALA A 641 -20.79 -31.85 35.38
C ALA A 641 -20.10 -30.50 35.62
N VAL A 642 -19.02 -30.19 34.88
CA VAL A 642 -18.38 -28.87 34.91
C VAL A 642 -19.33 -27.81 34.35
N ALA A 643 -19.95 -28.08 33.18
CA ALA A 643 -20.92 -27.17 32.59
C ALA A 643 -22.13 -26.90 33.50
N GLU A 644 -22.68 -27.93 34.13
CA GLU A 644 -23.79 -27.79 35.09
C GLU A 644 -23.38 -27.00 36.33
N ALA A 645 -22.13 -27.12 36.79
CA ALA A 645 -21.66 -26.42 37.99
C ALA A 645 -21.29 -24.96 37.74
N ALA A 646 -20.98 -24.59 36.49
CA ALA A 646 -20.54 -23.26 36.12
C ALA A 646 -21.70 -22.33 35.71
N ARG A 647 -22.87 -22.89 35.39
CA ARG A 647 -24.15 -22.16 35.21
C ARG A 647 -24.84 -21.90 36.55
#